data_AF-A0A7K6CRV6-F1
#
_entry.id   AF-A0A7K6CRV6-F1
#
_cell.length_a   1.000
_cell.length_b   1.000
_cell.length_c   1.000
_cell.angle_alpha   90.00
_cell.angle_beta   90.00
_cell.angle_gamma   90.00
#
_symmetry.space_group_name_H-M   'P 1'
#
loop_
_entity.id
_entity.type
_entity.pdbx_description
1 polymer ?
#
loop_
_entity_poly.entity_id
_entity_poly.type
_entity_poly.pdbx_seq_one_letter_code
_entity_poly.pdbx_strand_id
1 'polypeptide(L)'
;MAEGSRDELFLYMISCFRPRLKQFIQVQPVLDQLPSLSAEDRERVRAAALQRGEVAGAEELLRAVERGPRGGGWIREFLQALEHGGCGLAACYANPSLSQLPSPAEEAEHDLCVHLVQLLHGSLVDRMRTAQVAEKCLAVGIFQDEDVDRIQAVTDVRGNREGARELLSRIVQKKDWFSAFLIALRETQHEDLADELSGNTGENKQNGMENSTNEETEVTSQPGYVVVENLKQEENVDDSFSSESSVLETSIGKNSSDVSIEDGSISNLSENLGQSCTTSDSDEDEVERRASPEPDLTLRDYQMEVAKPALSGENIIICLPTGSGKTRVAVYITRDHLDKKKRASEPGKVIILVNKVPLVEQHLQREFNPFLKRWYQVIGLSGDSQLKISFPEVVRRNDVIISTAQILENSLSNAAKEDEENFSLIVIDECHHTQKEGVYNNIMRRYLKEKMKNRKLAKENKPLMPQPQILGLTASPGVGGATSYSKAEEHILKICANLDACRIMTVEEHAFQLKNQVKEPSKKTVIADDKKRDPFKERITEIMTEIQNYGQLHPKSEFGTQTYEQWVIREERRAAKEEKRRERVCAEHLKKYNDALQINDTIRMVDAYNHLNNFYKEEKSKKTIRSDDDDDDDEPAVSKQDETDEFLIGLFHAKKKQLKELTGKREYENEKLIKLRNTLMEEFTKTEEPRGIIFTKTRLSAFALFQWIKDNPKFEEVGIKAHYLIGSGHNSEMKPMTQNEQREVIDKFRRGNVNLLIATTVAEEGLDIKECNIVIRYGLVTNEIAMVQARGRARADESTYALVASTGSRAVEREDVNIFREKMMYKAIQCVQKMPREEYLNKIESFQLQSIMEKQMKAKRDQCKTYKKNPSLIKFLCKNCSKLICSGEDIQVIEDMHHVSVKKDFQSLYHTRENKTLQDKHADYQTNGEIICKDCGQAWGNMMVHRGLDLPCLKIRNFVVVFTDKKTTKHIFKKWGDLPIRFPSLDYAAHCPSSDED
;
A
#
# COMPACT_ATOMS: atom_id res chain seq x y z
N MET A 1 32.31 -38.20 24.23
CA MET A 1 31.56 -37.02 24.70
C MET A 1 30.19 -37.51 25.12
N ALA A 2 29.78 -37.16 26.33
CA ALA A 2 28.78 -37.86 27.13
C ALA A 2 27.35 -37.74 26.58
N GLU A 3 26.54 -38.79 26.76
CA GLU A 3 25.12 -38.86 26.40
C GLU A 3 24.30 -37.65 26.90
N GLY A 4 24.68 -37.05 28.04
CA GLY A 4 24.00 -35.87 28.59
C GLY A 4 23.97 -34.63 27.70
N SER A 5 24.93 -34.46 26.77
CA SER A 5 24.93 -33.32 25.82
C SER A 5 23.92 -33.49 24.68
N ARG A 6 23.51 -34.72 24.35
CA ARG A 6 22.52 -34.99 23.29
C ARG A 6 21.09 -34.84 23.78
N ASP A 7 20.83 -35.20 25.03
CA ASP A 7 19.51 -35.09 25.64
C ASP A 7 19.09 -33.63 25.84
N GLU A 8 20.03 -32.77 26.28
CA GLU A 8 19.78 -31.33 26.40
C GLU A 8 19.53 -30.67 25.05
N LEU A 9 20.28 -31.05 24.01
CA LEU A 9 20.08 -30.52 22.65
C LEU A 9 18.76 -30.98 22.04
N PHE A 10 18.33 -32.21 22.32
CA PHE A 10 17.04 -32.74 21.89
C PHE A 10 15.86 -32.01 22.53
N LEU A 11 15.90 -31.78 23.86
CA LEU A 11 14.87 -31.01 24.56
C LEU A 11 14.86 -29.54 24.10
N TYR A 12 16.04 -28.98 23.83
CA TYR A 12 16.17 -27.65 23.23
C TYR A 12 15.49 -27.58 21.85
N MET A 13 15.68 -28.57 20.99
CA MET A 13 15.03 -28.63 19.67
C MET A 13 13.51 -28.78 19.78
N ILE A 14 13.00 -29.62 20.69
CA ILE A 14 11.56 -29.72 20.96
C ILE A 14 11.00 -28.36 21.40
N SER A 15 11.71 -27.63 22.27
CA SER A 15 11.30 -26.31 22.72
C SER A 15 11.30 -25.28 21.59
N CYS A 16 12.38 -25.22 20.79
CA CYS A 16 12.52 -24.27 19.69
C CYS A 16 11.49 -24.49 18.57
N PHE A 17 11.25 -25.74 18.19
CA PHE A 17 10.35 -26.09 17.09
C PHE A 17 8.98 -26.58 17.56
N ARG A 18 8.63 -26.37 18.84
CA ARG A 18 7.36 -26.79 19.44
C ARG A 18 6.14 -26.43 18.59
N PRO A 19 6.00 -25.20 18.05
CA PRO A 19 4.84 -24.85 17.24
C PRO A 19 4.71 -25.69 15.97
N ARG A 20 5.84 -26.04 15.33
CA ARG A 20 5.89 -26.88 14.12
C ARG A 20 5.61 -28.33 14.43
N LEU A 21 6.25 -28.87 15.47
CA LEU A 21 6.06 -30.24 15.91
C LEU A 21 4.59 -30.53 16.22
N LYS A 22 3.88 -29.60 16.86
CA LYS A 22 2.45 -29.74 17.14
C LYS A 22 1.56 -29.82 15.90
N GLN A 23 2.00 -29.26 14.78
CA GLN A 23 1.24 -29.26 13.52
C GLN A 23 1.51 -30.51 12.69
N PHE A 24 2.70 -31.10 12.82
CA PHE A 24 3.14 -32.24 12.00
C PHE A 24 3.02 -33.60 12.68
N ILE A 25 2.84 -33.66 14.01
CA ILE A 25 2.70 -34.91 14.74
C ILE A 25 1.24 -35.41 14.66
N GLN A 26 1.07 -36.62 14.12
CA GLN A 26 -0.14 -37.41 14.27
C GLN A 26 -0.05 -38.23 15.55
N VAL A 27 -0.97 -37.99 16.49
CA VAL A 27 -0.81 -38.46 17.87
C VAL A 27 -0.95 -39.97 17.98
N GLN A 28 -2.00 -40.54 17.37
CA GLN A 28 -2.30 -41.96 17.51
C GLN A 28 -1.25 -42.89 16.86
N PRO A 29 -0.80 -42.68 15.59
CA PRO A 29 0.23 -43.52 14.98
C PRO A 29 1.56 -43.49 15.73
N VAL A 30 1.96 -42.30 16.20
CA VAL A 30 3.20 -42.12 16.96
C VAL A 30 3.10 -42.78 18.35
N LEU A 31 1.95 -42.67 19.02
CA LEU A 31 1.70 -43.32 20.31
C LEU A 31 1.72 -44.85 20.23
N ASP A 32 1.28 -45.43 19.11
CA ASP A 32 1.24 -46.88 18.93
C ASP A 32 2.64 -47.48 18.71
N GLN A 33 3.57 -46.65 18.20
CA GLN A 33 4.99 -46.97 18.02
C GLN A 33 5.90 -46.53 19.19
N LEU A 34 5.33 -46.00 20.28
CA LEU A 34 6.07 -45.49 21.45
C LEU A 34 5.72 -46.29 22.73
N PRO A 35 6.16 -47.56 22.85
CA PRO A 35 5.81 -48.45 23.96
C PRO A 35 6.42 -48.03 25.30
N SER A 36 7.46 -47.20 25.27
CA SER A 36 8.19 -46.72 26.42
C SER A 36 7.43 -45.63 27.20
N LEU A 37 6.39 -44.99 26.61
CA LEU A 37 5.55 -44.01 27.31
C LEU A 37 4.64 -44.70 28.34
N SER A 38 4.52 -44.11 29.54
CA SER A 38 3.71 -44.69 30.62
C SER A 38 2.24 -44.86 30.21
N ALA A 39 1.57 -45.89 30.74
CA ALA A 39 0.15 -46.13 30.44
C ALA A 39 -0.74 -44.92 30.81
N GLU A 40 -0.37 -44.18 31.85
CA GLU A 40 -1.07 -42.96 32.30
C GLU A 40 -0.87 -41.80 31.31
N ASP A 41 0.36 -41.62 30.80
CA ASP A 41 0.65 -40.59 29.80
C ASP A 41 0.02 -40.91 28.45
N ARG A 42 0.03 -42.17 28.02
CA ARG A 42 -0.67 -42.59 26.79
C ARG A 42 -2.16 -42.28 26.86
N GLU A 43 -2.79 -42.52 28.02
CA GLU A 43 -4.20 -42.21 28.21
C GLU A 43 -4.45 -40.69 28.28
N ARG A 44 -3.59 -39.91 28.94
CA ARG A 44 -3.66 -38.44 28.93
C ARG A 44 -3.56 -37.86 27.53
N VAL A 45 -2.62 -38.35 26.74
CA VAL A 45 -2.40 -37.90 25.36
C VAL A 45 -3.61 -38.27 24.48
N ARG A 46 -4.13 -39.51 24.59
CA ARG A 46 -5.35 -39.92 23.88
C ARG A 46 -6.58 -39.11 24.28
N ALA A 47 -6.77 -38.87 25.57
CA ALA A 47 -7.87 -38.04 26.07
C ALA A 47 -7.75 -36.60 25.55
N ALA A 48 -6.54 -36.03 25.52
CA ALA A 48 -6.29 -34.71 24.96
C ALA A 48 -6.57 -34.64 23.46
N ALA A 49 -6.14 -35.65 22.69
CA ALA A 49 -6.44 -35.73 21.25
C ALA A 49 -7.95 -35.86 20.98
N LEU A 50 -8.66 -36.69 21.77
CA LEU A 50 -10.09 -36.93 21.58
C LEU A 50 -10.97 -35.74 21.99
N GLN A 51 -10.63 -35.06 23.10
CA GLN A 51 -11.45 -33.97 23.65
C GLN A 51 -11.10 -32.59 23.06
N ARG A 52 -9.83 -32.35 22.73
CA ARG A 52 -9.31 -31.03 22.34
C ARG A 52 -8.64 -31.00 20.97
N GLY A 53 -8.61 -32.13 20.26
CA GLY A 53 -8.07 -32.26 18.90
C GLY A 53 -6.58 -32.63 18.85
N GLU A 54 -6.13 -33.01 17.65
CA GLU A 54 -4.76 -33.53 17.39
C GLU A 54 -3.65 -32.61 17.88
N VAL A 55 -3.76 -31.29 17.69
CA VAL A 55 -2.75 -30.31 18.13
C VAL A 55 -2.60 -30.29 19.66
N ALA A 56 -3.70 -30.48 20.39
CA ALA A 56 -3.69 -30.56 21.85
C ALA A 56 -3.16 -31.91 22.34
N GLY A 57 -3.44 -32.99 21.61
CA GLY A 57 -2.81 -34.30 21.83
C GLY A 57 -1.30 -34.25 21.60
N ALA A 58 -0.84 -33.63 20.51
CA ALA A 58 0.57 -33.50 20.17
C ALA A 58 1.33 -32.66 21.21
N GLU A 59 0.71 -31.58 21.73
CA GLU A 59 1.25 -30.83 22.85
C GLU A 59 1.42 -31.69 24.10
N GLU A 60 0.42 -32.49 24.46
CA GLU A 60 0.48 -33.36 25.63
C GLU A 60 1.51 -34.49 25.43
N LEU A 61 1.67 -34.98 24.19
CA LEU A 61 2.71 -35.97 23.83
C LEU A 61 4.11 -35.37 24.00
N LEU A 62 4.35 -34.16 23.48
CA LEU A 62 5.63 -33.47 23.65
C LEU A 62 5.92 -33.21 25.14
N ARG A 63 4.91 -32.83 25.94
CA ARG A 63 5.06 -32.69 27.40
C ARG A 63 5.34 -34.01 28.09
N ALA A 64 4.78 -35.12 27.61
CA ALA A 64 5.04 -36.44 28.16
C ALA A 64 6.47 -36.92 27.80
N VAL A 65 6.93 -36.61 26.59
CA VAL A 65 8.33 -36.84 26.14
C VAL A 65 9.33 -35.98 26.93
N GLU A 66 8.97 -34.74 27.26
CA GLU A 66 9.76 -33.85 28.13
C GLU A 66 9.81 -34.34 29.60
N ARG A 67 8.77 -35.05 30.07
CA ARG A 67 8.65 -35.59 31.44
C ARG A 67 9.20 -37.01 31.63
N GLY A 68 9.36 -37.77 30.55
CA GLY A 68 9.67 -39.21 30.58
C GLY A 68 11.07 -39.59 31.09
N PRO A 69 11.30 -40.86 31.49
CA PRO A 69 12.58 -41.30 32.06
C PRO A 69 13.72 -41.31 31.01
N ARG A 70 14.88 -40.76 31.39
CA ARG A 70 16.09 -40.60 30.55
C ARG A 70 16.90 -41.90 30.37
N GLY A 71 16.24 -42.99 30.02
CA GLY A 71 16.91 -44.24 29.66
C GLY A 71 17.64 -44.09 28.32
N GLY A 72 18.86 -44.64 28.22
CA GLY A 72 19.65 -44.58 27.00
C GLY A 72 18.90 -45.20 25.81
N GLY A 73 18.64 -44.39 24.77
CA GLY A 73 17.98 -44.82 23.54
C GLY A 73 16.56 -44.28 23.31
N TRP A 74 15.93 -43.63 24.29
CA TRP A 74 14.59 -43.04 24.15
C TRP A 74 14.46 -42.05 22.99
N ILE A 75 15.46 -41.18 22.79
CA ILE A 75 15.46 -40.19 21.70
C ILE A 75 15.37 -40.88 20.34
N ARG A 76 16.11 -41.98 20.18
CA ARG A 76 16.08 -42.76 18.94
C ARG A 76 14.73 -43.44 18.76
N GLU A 77 14.14 -43.95 19.83
CA GLU A 77 12.80 -44.55 19.81
C GLU A 77 11.72 -43.53 19.42
N PHE A 78 11.77 -42.31 19.97
CA PHE A 78 10.83 -41.25 19.61
C PHE A 78 11.01 -40.77 18.16
N LEU A 79 12.25 -40.58 17.70
CA LEU A 79 12.50 -40.24 16.30
C LEU A 79 12.03 -41.34 15.35
N GLN A 80 12.26 -42.61 15.71
CA GLN A 80 11.73 -43.74 14.94
C GLN A 80 10.20 -43.80 14.99
N ALA A 81 9.56 -43.50 16.11
CA ALA A 81 8.11 -43.45 16.22
C ALA A 81 7.52 -42.32 15.34
N LEU A 82 8.20 -41.18 15.22
CA LEU A 82 7.82 -40.10 14.30
C LEU A 82 7.98 -40.52 12.83
N GLU A 83 9.07 -41.19 12.46
CA GLU A 83 9.30 -41.66 11.10
C GLU A 83 8.28 -42.75 10.69
N HIS A 84 8.10 -43.78 11.52
CA HIS A 84 7.15 -44.87 11.25
C HIS A 84 5.69 -44.42 11.40
N GLY A 85 5.42 -43.40 12.21
CA GLY A 85 4.11 -42.75 12.34
C GLY A 85 3.77 -41.81 11.17
N GLY A 86 4.58 -41.78 10.11
CA GLY A 86 4.32 -40.96 8.91
C GLY A 86 4.60 -39.46 9.10
N CYS A 87 5.25 -39.07 10.20
CA CYS A 87 5.53 -37.68 10.60
C CYS A 87 7.00 -37.31 10.32
N GLY A 88 7.51 -37.60 9.12
CA GLY A 88 8.94 -37.44 8.78
C GLY A 88 9.47 -36.00 8.92
N LEU A 89 8.63 -34.99 8.66
CA LEU A 89 9.01 -33.58 8.90
C LEU A 89 9.17 -33.31 10.41
N ALA A 90 8.30 -33.86 11.26
CA ALA A 90 8.45 -33.73 12.72
C ALA A 90 9.72 -34.41 13.22
N ALA A 91 10.11 -35.55 12.64
CA ALA A 91 11.36 -36.22 12.95
C ALA A 91 12.58 -35.34 12.61
N CYS A 92 12.57 -34.64 11.47
CA CYS A 92 13.63 -33.70 11.08
C CYS A 92 13.80 -32.56 12.11
N TYR A 93 12.68 -31.97 12.57
CA TYR A 93 12.69 -30.90 13.57
C TYR A 93 13.06 -31.35 14.99
N ALA A 94 12.87 -32.64 15.30
CA ALA A 94 13.24 -33.21 16.59
C ALA A 94 14.66 -33.82 16.59
N ASN A 95 15.34 -33.93 15.44
CA ASN A 95 16.62 -34.64 15.33
C ASN A 95 17.82 -33.80 15.81
N PRO A 96 18.51 -34.19 16.92
CA PRO A 96 19.60 -33.41 17.52
C PRO A 96 20.87 -33.31 16.68
N SER A 97 20.96 -34.01 15.54
CA SER A 97 22.12 -33.94 14.64
C SER A 97 22.14 -32.68 13.76
N LEU A 98 21.03 -31.92 13.68
CA LEU A 98 20.86 -30.68 12.91
C LEU A 98 21.11 -30.80 11.39
N SER A 99 21.54 -31.97 10.89
CA SER A 99 21.95 -32.19 9.50
C SER A 99 20.78 -32.32 8.52
N GLN A 100 19.56 -32.48 9.03
CA GLN A 100 18.33 -32.73 8.26
C GLN A 100 17.27 -31.63 8.44
N LEU A 101 17.61 -30.52 9.11
CA LEU A 101 16.70 -29.39 9.22
C LEU A 101 16.50 -28.74 7.84
N PRO A 102 15.24 -28.46 7.43
CA PRO A 102 14.98 -27.72 6.20
C PRO A 102 15.63 -26.33 6.25
N SER A 103 16.12 -25.84 5.11
CA SER A 103 16.61 -24.48 5.01
C SER A 103 15.47 -23.46 5.16
N PRO A 104 15.73 -22.24 5.66
CA PRO A 104 14.68 -21.21 5.78
C PRO A 104 13.95 -20.89 4.46
N ALA A 105 14.60 -21.14 3.31
CA ALA A 105 13.98 -20.98 2.00
C ALA A 105 12.97 -22.10 1.69
N GLU A 106 13.34 -23.36 1.96
CA GLU A 106 12.45 -24.52 1.82
C GLU A 106 11.27 -24.45 2.80
N GLU A 107 11.49 -23.94 4.02
CA GLU A 107 10.40 -23.70 4.99
C GLU A 107 9.42 -22.65 4.51
N ALA A 108 9.92 -21.53 3.99
CA ALA A 108 9.08 -20.46 3.45
C ALA A 108 8.30 -20.93 2.21
N GLU A 109 8.90 -21.75 1.37
CA GLU A 109 8.24 -22.36 0.22
C GLU A 109 7.16 -23.36 0.63
N HIS A 110 7.46 -24.24 1.60
CA HIS A 110 6.49 -25.19 2.15
C HIS A 110 5.29 -24.45 2.77
N ASP A 111 5.53 -23.42 3.59
CA ASP A 111 4.47 -22.60 4.20
C ASP A 111 3.58 -21.93 3.16
N LEU A 112 4.19 -21.41 2.10
CA LEU A 112 3.47 -20.80 0.99
C LEU A 112 2.57 -21.84 0.30
N CYS A 113 3.07 -23.04 0.06
CA CYS A 113 2.33 -24.13 -0.57
C CYS A 113 1.16 -24.61 0.30
N VAL A 114 1.37 -24.76 1.61
CA VAL A 114 0.31 -25.12 2.57
C VAL A 114 -0.75 -24.01 2.61
N HIS A 115 -0.33 -22.74 2.64
CA HIS A 115 -1.25 -21.61 2.62
C HIS A 115 -2.07 -21.57 1.33
N LEU A 116 -1.48 -21.92 0.20
CA LEU A 116 -2.17 -21.96 -1.09
C LEU A 116 -3.23 -23.07 -1.14
N VAL A 117 -2.92 -24.25 -0.59
CA VAL A 117 -3.92 -25.33 -0.43
C VAL A 117 -5.02 -24.94 0.55
N GLN A 118 -4.73 -24.17 1.60
CA GLN A 118 -5.76 -23.63 2.51
C GLN A 118 -6.65 -22.59 1.84
N LEU A 119 -6.08 -21.69 1.03
CA LEU A 119 -6.84 -20.68 0.28
C LEU A 119 -7.76 -21.31 -0.77
N LEU A 120 -7.28 -22.34 -1.46
CA LEU A 120 -8.01 -23.06 -2.49
C LEU A 120 -8.73 -24.30 -1.95
N HIS A 121 -8.80 -24.46 -0.63
CA HIS A 121 -9.33 -25.66 0.02
C HIS A 121 -10.75 -25.99 -0.43
N GLY A 122 -11.62 -24.98 -0.58
CA GLY A 122 -12.98 -25.16 -1.08
C GLY A 122 -13.02 -25.71 -2.52
N SER A 123 -12.21 -25.14 -3.42
CA SER A 123 -12.12 -25.60 -4.81
C SER A 123 -11.58 -27.03 -4.92
N LEU A 124 -10.54 -27.35 -4.14
CA LEU A 124 -9.93 -28.68 -4.12
C LEU A 124 -10.89 -29.73 -3.57
N VAL A 125 -11.56 -29.46 -2.44
CA VAL A 125 -12.50 -30.40 -1.83
C VAL A 125 -13.72 -30.68 -2.72
N ASP A 126 -14.17 -29.68 -3.49
CA ASP A 126 -15.38 -29.79 -4.28
C ASP A 126 -15.17 -30.44 -5.66
N ARG A 127 -13.95 -30.35 -6.22
CA ARG A 127 -13.65 -30.77 -7.60
C ARG A 127 -12.71 -31.96 -7.70
N MET A 128 -11.96 -32.30 -6.66
CA MET A 128 -11.01 -33.41 -6.67
C MET A 128 -11.70 -34.77 -6.53
N ARG A 129 -11.35 -35.74 -7.38
CA ARG A 129 -11.73 -37.15 -7.22
C ARG A 129 -10.76 -37.84 -6.26
N THR A 130 -11.13 -37.88 -4.99
CA THR A 130 -10.25 -38.27 -3.89
C THR A 130 -9.63 -39.65 -4.08
N ALA A 131 -10.40 -40.68 -4.43
CA ALA A 131 -9.88 -42.05 -4.58
C ALA A 131 -8.79 -42.14 -5.66
N GLN A 132 -9.03 -41.52 -6.82
CA GLN A 132 -8.08 -41.52 -7.95
C GLN A 132 -6.81 -40.74 -7.62
N VAL A 133 -6.95 -39.60 -6.94
CA VAL A 133 -5.80 -38.80 -6.50
C VAL A 133 -5.02 -39.49 -5.39
N ALA A 134 -5.68 -40.19 -4.47
CA ALA A 134 -5.02 -40.95 -3.41
C ALA A 134 -4.17 -42.10 -3.97
N GLU A 135 -4.72 -42.91 -4.89
CA GLU A 135 -3.98 -43.98 -5.59
C GLU A 135 -2.79 -43.42 -6.38
N LYS A 136 -2.96 -42.28 -7.05
CA LYS A 136 -1.87 -41.64 -7.79
C LYS A 136 -0.79 -41.07 -6.85
N CYS A 137 -1.18 -40.49 -5.72
CA CYS A 137 -0.24 -40.02 -4.69
C CYS A 137 0.56 -41.17 -4.07
N LEU A 138 -0.01 -42.38 -3.97
CA LEU A 138 0.72 -43.60 -3.61
C LEU A 138 1.72 -44.00 -4.69
N ALA A 139 1.30 -43.99 -5.97
CA ALA A 139 2.18 -44.31 -7.09
C ALA A 139 3.36 -43.33 -7.27
N VAL A 140 3.20 -42.06 -6.89
CA VAL A 140 4.26 -41.03 -6.91
C VAL A 140 5.10 -41.05 -5.60
N GLY A 141 4.76 -41.93 -4.65
CA GLY A 141 5.54 -42.13 -3.42
C GLY A 141 5.28 -41.10 -2.31
N ILE A 142 4.21 -40.31 -2.41
CA ILE A 142 3.83 -39.32 -1.38
C ILE A 142 3.07 -40.00 -0.22
N PHE A 143 2.21 -40.95 -0.55
CA PHE A 143 1.41 -41.72 0.40
C PHE A 143 1.92 -43.14 0.57
N GLN A 144 1.60 -43.74 1.71
CA GLN A 144 1.76 -45.17 1.98
C GLN A 144 0.42 -45.88 1.82
N ASP A 145 0.41 -47.21 1.70
CA ASP A 145 -0.83 -48.00 1.55
C ASP A 145 -1.85 -47.68 2.66
N GLU A 146 -1.39 -47.49 3.89
CA GLU A 146 -2.23 -47.11 5.04
C GLU A 146 -2.90 -45.73 4.90
N ASP A 147 -2.24 -44.78 4.23
CA ASP A 147 -2.80 -43.45 3.99
C ASP A 147 -3.97 -43.54 3.00
N VAL A 148 -3.80 -44.35 1.95
CA VAL A 148 -4.84 -44.57 0.92
C VAL A 148 -6.01 -45.36 1.50
N ASP A 149 -5.76 -46.42 2.26
CA ASP A 149 -6.81 -47.22 2.90
C ASP A 149 -7.70 -46.37 3.82
N ARG A 150 -7.11 -45.45 4.58
CA ARG A 150 -7.87 -44.53 5.44
C ARG A 150 -8.66 -43.50 4.63
N ILE A 151 -8.04 -42.91 3.61
CA ILE A 151 -8.73 -41.95 2.73
C ILE A 151 -9.89 -42.63 2.02
N GLN A 152 -9.71 -43.88 1.57
CA GLN A 152 -10.73 -44.69 0.91
C GLN A 152 -11.86 -45.04 1.90
N ALA A 153 -11.53 -45.46 3.12
CA ALA A 153 -12.53 -45.74 4.15
C ALA A 153 -13.37 -44.50 4.51
N VAL A 154 -12.74 -43.31 4.62
CA VAL A 154 -13.47 -42.06 4.85
C VAL A 154 -14.32 -41.68 3.63
N THR A 155 -13.81 -41.89 2.42
CA THR A 155 -14.51 -41.63 1.17
C THR A 155 -15.75 -42.51 1.02
N ASP A 156 -15.64 -43.80 1.33
CA ASP A 156 -16.74 -44.77 1.20
C ASP A 156 -17.84 -44.54 2.26
N VAL A 157 -17.47 -44.13 3.47
CA VAL A 157 -18.41 -43.93 4.58
C VAL A 157 -19.03 -42.52 4.58
N ARG A 158 -18.24 -41.48 4.29
CA ARG A 158 -18.63 -40.06 4.47
C ARG A 158 -18.66 -39.26 3.17
N GLY A 159 -18.33 -39.88 2.05
CA GLY A 159 -18.38 -39.28 0.72
C GLY A 159 -17.10 -38.57 0.30
N ASN A 160 -17.00 -38.31 -1.01
CA ASN A 160 -15.80 -37.79 -1.67
C ASN A 160 -15.25 -36.49 -1.07
N ARG A 161 -16.10 -35.59 -0.59
CA ARG A 161 -15.69 -34.30 0.01
C ARG A 161 -14.97 -34.48 1.35
N GLU A 162 -15.44 -35.38 2.21
CA GLU A 162 -14.76 -35.67 3.48
C GLU A 162 -13.46 -36.44 3.24
N GLY A 163 -13.45 -37.35 2.25
CA GLY A 163 -12.23 -37.99 1.79
C GLY A 163 -11.20 -36.98 1.25
N ALA A 164 -11.64 -35.96 0.50
CA ALA A 164 -10.76 -34.93 -0.04
C ALA A 164 -10.12 -34.10 1.07
N ARG A 165 -10.87 -33.79 2.14
CA ARG A 165 -10.33 -33.10 3.31
C ARG A 165 -9.28 -33.95 4.02
N GLU A 166 -9.56 -35.22 4.21
CA GLU A 166 -8.64 -36.18 4.83
C GLU A 166 -7.34 -36.31 4.01
N LEU A 167 -7.44 -36.35 2.68
CA LEU A 167 -6.30 -36.36 1.77
C LEU A 167 -5.45 -35.11 1.94
N LEU A 168 -6.08 -33.92 1.88
CA LEU A 168 -5.37 -32.63 1.97
C LEU A 168 -4.74 -32.42 3.35
N SER A 169 -5.35 -32.92 4.44
CA SER A 169 -4.74 -32.83 5.77
C SER A 169 -3.51 -33.73 5.93
N ARG A 170 -3.46 -34.87 5.23
CA ARG A 170 -2.28 -35.76 5.26
C ARG A 170 -1.16 -35.31 4.34
N ILE A 171 -1.49 -34.79 3.15
CA ILE A 171 -0.47 -34.50 2.13
C ILE A 171 0.47 -33.36 2.55
N VAL A 172 -0.07 -32.35 3.24
CA VAL A 172 0.71 -31.20 3.75
C VAL A 172 1.73 -31.57 4.83
N GLN A 173 1.62 -32.77 5.41
CA GLN A 173 2.53 -33.27 6.44
C GLN A 173 3.72 -34.04 5.85
N LYS A 174 3.70 -34.33 4.54
CA LYS A 174 4.76 -35.07 3.85
C LYS A 174 5.86 -34.11 3.38
N LYS A 175 7.07 -34.61 3.18
CA LYS A 175 8.19 -33.81 2.65
C LYS A 175 8.06 -33.69 1.12
N ASP A 176 8.42 -32.53 0.56
CA ASP A 176 8.47 -32.26 -0.89
C ASP A 176 7.17 -32.62 -1.66
N TRP A 177 6.04 -32.55 -0.96
CA TRP A 177 4.76 -33.06 -1.42
C TRP A 177 4.13 -32.25 -2.56
N PHE A 178 4.42 -30.95 -2.65
CA PHE A 178 3.65 -30.03 -3.47
C PHE A 178 3.83 -30.27 -4.98
N SER A 179 5.07 -30.45 -5.44
CA SER A 179 5.37 -30.74 -6.85
C SER A 179 4.79 -32.10 -7.27
N ALA A 180 4.95 -33.11 -6.41
CA ALA A 180 4.41 -34.45 -6.61
C ALA A 180 2.87 -34.45 -6.61
N PHE A 181 2.24 -33.62 -5.78
CA PHE A 181 0.79 -33.44 -5.76
C PHE A 181 0.26 -32.77 -7.03
N LEU A 182 0.98 -31.77 -7.56
CA LEU A 182 0.63 -31.16 -8.84
C LEU A 182 0.69 -32.16 -9.99
N ILE A 183 1.69 -33.06 -9.98
CA ILE A 183 1.79 -34.17 -10.94
C ILE A 183 0.59 -35.11 -10.78
N ALA A 184 0.28 -35.52 -9.55
CA ALA A 184 -0.87 -36.38 -9.26
C ALA A 184 -2.20 -35.77 -9.73
N LEU A 185 -2.40 -34.45 -9.55
CA LEU A 185 -3.58 -33.74 -10.05
C LEU A 185 -3.62 -33.69 -11.58
N ARG A 186 -2.49 -33.40 -12.26
CA ARG A 186 -2.42 -33.36 -13.73
C ARG A 186 -2.75 -34.74 -14.34
N GLU A 187 -2.15 -35.80 -13.80
CA GLU A 187 -2.35 -37.16 -14.33
C GLU A 187 -3.73 -37.75 -14.04
N THR A 188 -4.42 -37.27 -13.01
CA THR A 188 -5.80 -37.68 -12.70
C THR A 188 -6.86 -36.82 -13.37
N GLN A 189 -6.49 -36.03 -14.40
CA GLN A 189 -7.38 -35.14 -15.17
C GLN A 189 -7.92 -33.93 -14.38
N HIS A 190 -7.20 -33.47 -13.36
CA HIS A 190 -7.49 -32.25 -12.59
C HIS A 190 -6.46 -31.14 -12.89
N GLU A 191 -6.13 -30.94 -14.17
CA GLU A 191 -5.14 -29.95 -14.60
C GLU A 191 -5.53 -28.52 -14.22
N ASP A 192 -6.81 -28.22 -14.22
CA ASP A 192 -7.38 -26.94 -13.82
C ASP A 192 -7.09 -26.60 -12.35
N LEU A 193 -7.16 -27.58 -11.46
CA LEU A 193 -6.77 -27.43 -10.04
C LEU A 193 -5.25 -27.30 -9.89
N ALA A 194 -4.48 -28.04 -10.68
CA ALA A 194 -3.02 -27.93 -10.69
C ALA A 194 -2.53 -26.57 -11.24
N ASP A 195 -3.23 -26.02 -12.22
CA ASP A 195 -2.97 -24.70 -12.82
C ASP A 195 -3.33 -23.56 -11.84
N GLU A 196 -4.44 -23.70 -11.09
CA GLU A 196 -4.80 -22.80 -9.98
C GLU A 196 -3.74 -22.83 -8.86
N LEU A 197 -3.26 -24.02 -8.48
CA LEU A 197 -2.23 -24.18 -7.44
C LEU A 197 -0.82 -23.79 -7.91
N SER A 198 -0.50 -23.86 -9.20
CA SER A 198 0.82 -23.43 -9.70
C SER A 198 0.85 -21.95 -10.09
N GLY A 199 -0.28 -21.24 -10.03
CA GLY A 199 -0.40 -19.86 -10.50
C GLY A 199 -0.34 -19.73 -12.03
N ASN A 200 -0.32 -20.85 -12.75
CA ASN A 200 -0.44 -20.90 -14.21
C ASN A 200 -1.92 -20.75 -14.60
N THR A 201 -2.48 -19.57 -14.38
CA THR A 201 -3.77 -19.22 -14.97
C THR A 201 -3.64 -19.06 -16.48
N GLY A 202 -3.66 -20.18 -17.23
CA GLY A 202 -4.18 -20.31 -18.59
C GLY A 202 -3.95 -19.15 -19.56
N GLU A 203 -2.72 -18.68 -19.71
CA GLU A 203 -2.24 -18.23 -21.02
C GLU A 203 -1.59 -19.47 -21.66
N ASN A 204 -2.22 -20.01 -22.71
CA ASN A 204 -1.84 -21.22 -23.46
C ASN A 204 -2.44 -22.55 -22.98
N LYS A 205 -3.73 -22.76 -23.25
CA LYS A 205 -4.21 -24.10 -23.65
C LYS A 205 -4.69 -24.06 -25.10
N GLN A 206 -3.75 -24.31 -26.01
CA GLN A 206 -4.01 -25.04 -27.25
C GLN A 206 -2.70 -25.66 -27.73
N ASN A 207 -2.54 -26.95 -27.39
CA ASN A 207 -1.99 -28.05 -28.19
C ASN A 207 -1.34 -29.07 -27.27
N GLY A 208 -2.03 -30.19 -27.06
CA GLY A 208 -1.51 -31.36 -26.35
C GLY A 208 -1.58 -32.60 -27.25
N MET A 209 -0.47 -33.35 -27.25
CA MET A 209 -0.24 -34.80 -27.42
C MET A 209 1.18 -34.95 -28.04
N GLU A 210 2.09 -35.82 -27.64
CA GLU A 210 1.98 -37.07 -26.88
C GLU A 210 3.38 -37.50 -26.36
N ASN A 211 3.38 -38.37 -25.34
CA ASN A 211 4.53 -38.93 -24.61
C ASN A 211 5.57 -39.63 -25.50
N SER A 212 6.84 -39.56 -25.08
CA SER A 212 7.75 -40.72 -25.19
C SER A 212 8.72 -40.75 -24.00
N THR A 213 8.92 -41.97 -23.52
CA THR A 213 9.47 -42.41 -22.24
C THR A 213 10.97 -42.69 -22.29
N ASN A 214 11.52 -42.96 -21.10
CA ASN A 214 12.83 -43.57 -20.77
C ASN A 214 13.98 -42.56 -20.65
N GLU A 215 14.86 -42.60 -19.65
CA GLU A 215 15.18 -43.65 -18.69
C GLU A 215 15.94 -43.02 -17.51
N GLU A 216 15.78 -43.63 -16.34
CA GLU A 216 16.46 -43.33 -15.09
C GLU A 216 17.98 -43.52 -15.22
N THR A 217 18.78 -42.62 -14.63
CA THR A 217 19.99 -43.05 -13.91
C THR A 217 20.28 -42.11 -12.76
N GLU A 218 19.68 -42.51 -11.66
CA GLU A 218 20.10 -42.43 -10.26
C GLU A 218 21.62 -42.23 -10.00
N VAL A 219 21.91 -41.70 -8.81
CA VAL A 219 22.99 -42.11 -7.88
C VAL A 219 23.99 -40.99 -7.43
N THR A 220 23.83 -40.67 -6.14
CA THR A 220 24.84 -40.33 -5.10
C THR A 220 25.37 -38.91 -4.87
N SER A 221 24.81 -38.30 -3.81
CA SER A 221 25.47 -37.96 -2.53
C SER A 221 26.92 -37.45 -2.54
N GLN A 222 27.09 -36.17 -2.17
CA GLN A 222 27.80 -35.64 -0.97
C GLN A 222 28.98 -36.44 -0.35
N PRO A 223 29.81 -35.83 0.54
CA PRO A 223 30.22 -34.43 0.72
C PRO A 223 31.74 -34.28 1.07
N GLY A 224 32.28 -33.06 1.27
CA GLY A 224 33.49 -32.92 2.08
C GLY A 224 34.39 -31.68 1.92
N TYR A 225 34.24 -30.73 2.85
CA TYR A 225 35.28 -30.09 3.68
C TYR A 225 36.58 -29.43 3.09
N VAL A 226 36.68 -28.10 3.33
CA VAL A 226 37.72 -27.39 4.12
C VAL A 226 39.17 -27.19 3.59
N VAL A 227 39.45 -25.90 3.30
CA VAL A 227 40.56 -25.00 3.72
C VAL A 227 41.99 -25.21 3.14
N VAL A 228 42.57 -24.05 2.79
CA VAL A 228 43.99 -23.60 2.88
C VAL A 228 44.71 -23.37 1.56
N GLU A 229 45.00 -22.08 1.36
CA GLU A 229 46.18 -21.41 0.80
C GLU A 229 47.14 -22.10 -0.20
N ASN A 230 47.57 -21.22 -1.11
CA ASN A 230 48.96 -20.91 -1.49
C ASN A 230 49.52 -21.43 -2.82
N LEU A 231 49.74 -20.41 -3.67
CA LEU A 231 51.02 -20.04 -4.30
C LEU A 231 51.44 -20.72 -5.60
N LYS A 232 51.70 -19.82 -6.57
CA LYS A 232 52.81 -19.81 -7.54
C LYS A 232 52.66 -20.82 -8.67
N GLN A 233 53.14 -20.61 -9.89
CA GLN A 233 54.01 -19.64 -10.57
C GLN A 233 53.89 -20.10 -12.04
N GLU A 234 53.69 -19.28 -13.07
CA GLU A 234 54.59 -18.32 -13.72
C GLU A 234 54.61 -18.71 -15.22
N GLU A 235 54.89 -17.69 -16.03
CA GLU A 235 55.55 -17.78 -17.35
C GLU A 235 54.73 -18.28 -18.55
N ASN A 236 54.87 -17.68 -19.73
CA ASN A 236 55.31 -16.37 -20.23
C ASN A 236 55.20 -16.49 -21.77
N VAL A 237 55.45 -15.37 -22.45
CA VAL A 237 56.00 -15.27 -23.81
C VAL A 237 54.99 -15.12 -24.96
N ASP A 238 54.91 -13.86 -25.41
CA ASP A 238 54.95 -13.34 -26.80
C ASP A 238 53.96 -13.89 -27.86
N ASP A 239 53.56 -13.17 -28.89
CA ASP A 239 54.12 -11.98 -29.49
C ASP A 239 53.03 -11.20 -30.23
N SER A 240 53.47 -10.04 -30.68
CA SER A 240 52.77 -8.86 -31.13
C SER A 240 52.65 -8.79 -32.66
N PHE A 241 52.00 -7.71 -33.12
CA PHE A 241 52.08 -7.07 -34.44
C PHE A 241 51.06 -7.39 -35.56
N SER A 242 50.12 -6.46 -35.68
CA SER A 242 49.96 -5.50 -36.79
C SER A 242 49.30 -5.89 -38.13
N SER A 243 48.16 -5.21 -38.35
CA SER A 243 47.95 -4.16 -39.36
C SER A 243 47.75 -4.51 -40.85
N GLU A 244 46.92 -3.63 -41.44
CA GLU A 244 46.71 -3.30 -42.86
C GLU A 244 45.68 -4.16 -43.60
N SER A 245 44.49 -3.65 -43.97
CA SER A 245 44.06 -2.50 -44.79
C SER A 245 43.75 -2.89 -46.24
N SER A 246 42.78 -2.16 -46.80
CA SER A 246 42.49 -1.96 -48.24
C SER A 246 41.41 -2.89 -48.84
N VAL A 247 40.51 -2.54 -49.78
CA VAL A 247 40.04 -1.29 -50.44
C VAL A 247 39.14 -1.74 -51.64
N LEU A 248 38.18 -0.89 -52.07
CA LEU A 248 37.50 -0.79 -53.40
C LEU A 248 36.38 -1.79 -53.78
N GLU A 249 35.13 -1.30 -53.95
CA GLU A 249 34.41 -0.96 -55.21
C GLU A 249 33.71 -2.20 -55.84
N THR A 250 32.56 -2.18 -56.50
CA THR A 250 32.00 -1.20 -57.45
C THR A 250 30.48 -1.40 -57.64
N SER A 251 29.87 -0.35 -58.18
CA SER A 251 28.47 -0.04 -58.52
C SER A 251 27.80 -0.86 -59.64
N ILE A 252 26.45 -0.71 -59.77
CA ILE A 252 25.55 -0.62 -60.96
C ILE A 252 24.13 -1.07 -60.48
N GLY A 253 22.96 -0.47 -60.73
CA GLY A 253 22.51 0.66 -61.55
C GLY A 253 21.20 0.33 -62.32
N LYS A 254 20.09 0.98 -61.93
CA LYS A 254 18.89 1.45 -62.72
C LYS A 254 17.61 0.60 -62.96
N ASN A 255 16.49 1.22 -62.54
CA ASN A 255 15.21 1.56 -63.24
C ASN A 255 14.22 0.45 -63.67
N SER A 256 12.87 0.59 -63.73
CA SER A 256 11.84 1.64 -63.48
C SER A 256 10.41 1.06 -63.65
N SER A 257 9.37 1.77 -63.15
CA SER A 257 7.93 1.89 -63.60
C SER A 257 7.02 0.63 -63.64
N ASP A 258 5.70 0.60 -63.39
CA ASP A 258 4.63 1.62 -63.21
C ASP A 258 3.31 0.95 -62.71
N VAL A 259 2.49 1.71 -61.95
CA VAL A 259 0.99 1.81 -61.94
C VAL A 259 0.06 0.65 -61.47
N SER A 260 -0.39 0.78 -60.21
CA SER A 260 -1.79 0.94 -59.69
C SER A 260 -2.91 -0.14 -59.67
N ILE A 261 -3.56 -0.21 -58.48
CA ILE A 261 -5.02 -0.31 -58.14
C ILE A 261 -5.51 -1.56 -57.36
N GLU A 262 -6.11 -1.26 -56.19
CA GLU A 262 -7.17 -1.91 -55.38
C GLU A 262 -6.89 -2.99 -54.29
N ASP A 263 -7.11 -2.55 -53.05
CA ASP A 263 -7.85 -3.13 -51.90
C ASP A 263 -7.83 -4.65 -51.63
N GLY A 264 -6.99 -5.04 -50.67
CA GLY A 264 -7.41 -5.28 -49.28
C GLY A 264 -8.62 -6.18 -49.00
N SER A 265 -8.37 -7.47 -48.73
CA SER A 265 -9.08 -8.29 -47.73
C SER A 265 -8.41 -9.67 -47.62
N ILE A 266 -7.81 -10.01 -46.47
CA ILE A 266 -7.42 -11.39 -46.15
C ILE A 266 -8.24 -11.88 -44.97
N SER A 267 -8.95 -12.97 -45.24
CA SER A 267 -9.63 -13.85 -44.32
C SER A 267 -8.72 -15.04 -43.99
N ASN A 268 -8.67 -15.36 -42.70
CA ASN A 268 -8.74 -16.67 -42.05
C ASN A 268 -8.11 -17.94 -42.68
N LEU A 269 -7.39 -18.65 -41.78
CA LEU A 269 -7.38 -20.10 -41.50
C LEU A 269 -6.35 -21.05 -42.18
N SER A 270 -6.02 -22.05 -41.35
CA SER A 270 -5.46 -23.40 -41.58
C SER A 270 -3.97 -23.49 -41.93
N GLU A 271 -3.14 -23.92 -40.96
CA GLU A 271 -2.81 -25.33 -40.63
C GLU A 271 -1.92 -25.99 -41.70
N ASN A 272 -0.70 -26.38 -41.29
CA ASN A 272 -0.22 -27.72 -41.62
C ASN A 272 0.94 -28.18 -40.73
N LEU A 273 0.84 -29.46 -40.38
CA LEU A 273 1.67 -30.26 -39.51
C LEU A 273 3.12 -30.41 -39.98
N GLY A 274 3.99 -30.68 -39.01
CA GLY A 274 5.38 -31.06 -39.22
C GLY A 274 5.57 -32.42 -39.88
N GLN A 275 6.77 -32.59 -40.44
CA GLN A 275 7.30 -33.86 -40.92
C GLN A 275 8.76 -33.96 -40.45
N SER A 276 9.05 -35.01 -39.69
CA SER A 276 10.37 -35.43 -39.24
C SER A 276 11.15 -36.10 -40.38
N CYS A 277 12.49 -35.94 -40.41
CA CYS A 277 13.45 -36.99 -40.77
C CYS A 277 14.92 -36.54 -40.56
N THR A 278 15.52 -37.10 -39.52
CA THR A 278 16.88 -37.69 -39.40
C THR A 278 18.04 -37.35 -40.36
N THR A 279 19.21 -37.20 -39.71
CA THR A 279 20.59 -37.64 -40.03
C THR A 279 21.58 -36.75 -40.79
N SER A 280 22.77 -36.67 -40.14
CA SER A 280 24.16 -36.56 -40.61
C SER A 280 24.73 -35.24 -41.14
N ASP A 281 25.69 -34.76 -40.35
CA ASP A 281 27.04 -34.31 -40.72
C ASP A 281 27.34 -32.85 -41.09
N SER A 282 28.44 -32.42 -40.47
CA SER A 282 29.45 -31.42 -40.86
C SER A 282 29.19 -29.92 -40.64
N ASP A 283 30.01 -29.42 -39.71
CA ASP A 283 30.84 -28.22 -39.79
C ASP A 283 30.23 -26.84 -39.47
N GLU A 284 30.62 -26.40 -38.26
CA GLU A 284 30.95 -25.04 -37.81
C GLU A 284 30.58 -23.88 -38.74
N ASP A 285 29.51 -23.15 -38.37
CA ASP A 285 29.47 -21.67 -38.30
C ASP A 285 28.03 -21.21 -37.94
N GLU A 286 27.72 -21.12 -36.63
CA GLU A 286 26.53 -20.39 -36.15
C GLU A 286 26.90 -19.42 -35.01
N VAL A 287 27.35 -18.23 -35.37
CA VAL A 287 27.14 -17.03 -34.55
C VAL A 287 26.38 -16.02 -35.42
N GLU A 288 25.05 -16.05 -35.36
CA GLU A 288 24.17 -14.87 -35.47
C GLU A 288 22.68 -15.31 -35.48
N ARG A 289 22.13 -15.64 -34.30
CA ARG A 289 20.67 -15.66 -34.10
C ARG A 289 20.20 -14.37 -33.44
N ARG A 290 19.97 -13.37 -34.31
CA ARG A 290 19.00 -12.25 -34.24
C ARG A 290 18.52 -11.83 -32.85
N ALA A 291 19.19 -10.83 -32.27
CA ALA A 291 18.59 -9.96 -31.26
C ALA A 291 17.48 -9.10 -31.92
N SER A 292 16.30 -9.03 -31.30
CA SER A 292 15.25 -8.08 -31.68
C SER A 292 15.82 -6.64 -31.73
N PRO A 293 15.44 -5.81 -32.72
CA PRO A 293 15.99 -4.46 -32.86
C PRO A 293 15.71 -3.62 -31.61
N GLU A 294 16.73 -2.93 -31.12
CA GLU A 294 16.68 -2.14 -29.89
C GLU A 294 15.67 -0.98 -30.00
N PRO A 295 14.96 -0.62 -28.91
CA PRO A 295 14.17 0.59 -28.90
C PRO A 295 15.09 1.82 -28.84
N ASP A 296 15.16 2.58 -29.94
CA ASP A 296 15.98 3.79 -30.02
C ASP A 296 15.44 4.89 -29.08
N LEU A 297 16.35 5.51 -28.30
CA LEU A 297 16.02 6.61 -27.39
C LEU A 297 16.18 7.94 -28.13
N THR A 298 15.09 8.34 -28.80
CA THR A 298 14.96 9.63 -29.49
C THR A 298 13.95 10.54 -28.80
N LEU A 299 14.16 11.85 -28.93
CA LEU A 299 13.23 12.88 -28.48
C LEU A 299 12.55 13.53 -29.68
N ARG A 300 11.28 13.92 -29.51
CA ARG A 300 10.57 14.79 -30.46
C ARG A 300 11.16 16.21 -30.44
N ASP A 301 10.86 17.01 -31.45
CA ASP A 301 11.44 18.36 -31.57
C ASP A 301 11.07 19.26 -30.37
N TYR A 302 9.80 19.24 -29.94
CA TYR A 302 9.36 19.99 -28.76
C TYR A 302 10.01 19.48 -27.46
N GLN A 303 10.39 18.20 -27.40
CA GLN A 303 11.08 17.61 -26.25
C GLN A 303 12.55 18.03 -26.23
N MET A 304 13.19 18.03 -27.41
CA MET A 304 14.57 18.48 -27.57
C MET A 304 14.70 19.98 -27.25
N GLU A 305 13.76 20.80 -27.72
CA GLU A 305 13.70 22.24 -27.42
C GLU A 305 13.84 22.55 -25.93
N VAL A 306 13.03 21.90 -25.09
CA VAL A 306 13.06 22.12 -23.63
C VAL A 306 14.21 21.42 -22.92
N ALA A 307 14.80 20.38 -23.52
CA ALA A 307 15.93 19.63 -22.96
C ALA A 307 17.28 20.32 -23.17
N LYS A 308 17.45 21.08 -24.27
CA LYS A 308 18.72 21.72 -24.69
C LYS A 308 19.52 22.36 -23.54
N PRO A 309 18.94 23.23 -22.67
CA PRO A 309 19.73 23.84 -21.59
C PRO A 309 20.23 22.85 -20.55
N ALA A 310 19.44 21.82 -20.23
CA ALA A 310 19.88 20.76 -19.30
C ALA A 310 21.03 19.93 -19.90
N LEU A 311 21.01 19.65 -21.21
CA LEU A 311 22.12 18.98 -21.88
C LEU A 311 23.41 19.82 -21.84
N SER A 312 23.31 21.14 -21.73
CA SER A 312 24.45 22.05 -21.54
C SER A 312 24.90 22.19 -20.09
N GLY A 313 24.31 21.45 -19.14
CA GLY A 313 24.67 21.50 -17.72
C GLY A 313 23.95 22.60 -16.92
N GLU A 314 22.94 23.27 -17.48
CA GLU A 314 22.17 24.29 -16.76
C GLU A 314 21.10 23.68 -15.84
N ASN A 315 20.88 24.29 -14.67
CA ASN A 315 19.78 23.93 -13.77
C ASN A 315 18.47 24.51 -14.29
N ILE A 316 17.48 23.69 -14.62
CA ILE A 316 16.22 24.16 -15.22
C ILE A 316 14.98 23.48 -14.62
N ILE A 317 13.84 24.13 -14.84
CA ILE A 317 12.52 23.52 -14.66
C ILE A 317 11.89 23.30 -16.03
N ILE A 318 11.53 22.07 -16.37
CA ILE A 318 10.77 21.73 -17.57
C ILE A 318 9.28 21.66 -17.22
N CYS A 319 8.49 22.54 -17.86
CA CYS A 319 7.04 22.58 -17.73
C CYS A 319 6.40 22.04 -19.01
N LEU A 320 5.97 20.77 -18.99
CA LEU A 320 5.34 20.08 -20.12
C LEU A 320 4.00 19.47 -19.71
N PRO A 321 2.93 19.60 -20.51
CA PRO A 321 1.63 19.00 -20.21
C PRO A 321 1.68 17.48 -19.91
N THR A 322 0.61 16.98 -19.29
CA THR A 322 0.44 15.55 -19.06
C THR A 322 0.30 14.83 -20.41
N GLY A 323 0.99 13.70 -20.59
CA GLY A 323 1.03 12.96 -21.86
C GLY A 323 2.15 13.39 -22.81
N SER A 324 2.85 14.50 -22.58
CA SER A 324 3.92 14.99 -23.45
C SER A 324 5.26 14.21 -23.35
N GLY A 325 5.34 13.20 -22.49
CA GLY A 325 6.56 12.38 -22.30
C GLY A 325 7.65 13.05 -21.45
N LYS A 326 7.28 13.68 -20.32
CA LYS A 326 8.24 14.30 -19.37
C LYS A 326 9.32 13.34 -18.90
N THR A 327 8.93 12.13 -18.51
CA THR A 327 9.85 11.11 -18.00
C THR A 327 10.84 10.66 -19.09
N ARG A 328 10.39 10.55 -20.35
CA ARG A 328 11.26 10.26 -21.49
C ARG A 328 12.36 11.30 -21.68
N VAL A 329 12.03 12.59 -21.53
CA VAL A 329 13.03 13.68 -21.55
C VAL A 329 14.04 13.52 -20.44
N ALA A 330 13.60 13.13 -19.23
CA ALA A 330 14.49 12.87 -18.10
C ALA A 330 15.47 11.72 -18.37
N VAL A 331 15.02 10.62 -18.98
CA VAL A 331 15.88 9.49 -19.36
C VAL A 331 16.93 9.93 -20.37
N TYR A 332 16.56 10.71 -21.38
CA TYR A 332 17.50 11.22 -22.38
C TYR A 332 18.58 12.11 -21.75
N ILE A 333 18.18 13.07 -20.90
CA ILE A 333 19.13 13.94 -20.18
C ILE A 333 20.04 13.11 -19.26
N THR A 334 19.49 12.09 -18.59
CA THR A 334 20.27 11.19 -17.72
C THR A 334 21.34 10.44 -18.51
N ARG A 335 20.99 9.87 -19.67
CA ARG A 335 21.94 9.18 -20.54
C ARG A 335 23.05 10.12 -21.01
N ASP A 336 22.68 11.25 -21.60
CA ASP A 336 23.65 12.22 -22.13
C ASP A 336 24.60 12.76 -21.04
N HIS A 337 24.08 13.03 -19.84
CA HIS A 337 24.87 13.46 -18.68
C HIS A 337 25.91 12.41 -18.27
N LEU A 338 25.49 11.15 -18.14
CA LEU A 338 26.38 10.05 -17.77
C LEU A 338 27.40 9.74 -18.88
N ASP A 339 27.00 9.80 -20.15
CA ASP A 339 27.90 9.62 -21.30
C ASP A 339 28.97 10.71 -21.34
N LYS A 340 28.60 11.97 -21.07
CA LYS A 340 29.54 13.09 -20.97
C LYS A 340 30.52 12.90 -19.81
N LYS A 341 30.03 12.49 -18.63
CA LYS A 341 30.88 12.19 -17.47
C LYS A 341 31.86 11.06 -17.74
N LYS A 342 31.39 9.97 -18.37
CA LYS A 342 32.22 8.83 -18.77
C LYS A 342 33.29 9.23 -19.78
N ARG A 343 32.95 10.04 -20.80
CA ARG A 343 33.92 10.57 -21.77
C ARG A 343 34.95 11.53 -21.16
N ALA A 344 34.56 12.25 -20.12
CA ALA A 344 35.46 13.14 -19.36
C ALA A 344 36.25 12.41 -18.26
N SER A 345 36.07 11.10 -18.09
CA SER A 345 36.65 10.32 -16.98
C SER A 345 36.30 10.88 -15.59
N GLU A 346 35.10 11.45 -15.46
CA GLU A 346 34.57 11.98 -14.20
C GLU A 346 33.50 11.04 -13.62
N PRO A 347 33.35 10.95 -12.28
CA PRO A 347 32.30 10.16 -11.67
C PRO A 347 30.92 10.74 -12.00
N GLY A 348 30.10 9.96 -12.71
CA GLY A 348 28.71 10.28 -13.02
C GLY A 348 27.77 9.50 -12.10
N LYS A 349 26.89 10.21 -11.39
CA LYS A 349 25.85 9.60 -10.56
C LYS A 349 24.57 10.43 -10.58
N VAL A 350 23.43 9.78 -10.78
CA VAL A 350 22.14 10.43 -10.96
C VAL A 350 21.12 9.88 -9.98
N ILE A 351 20.37 10.76 -9.33
CA ILE A 351 19.22 10.39 -8.51
C ILE A 351 17.93 11.05 -9.02
N ILE A 352 16.88 10.25 -9.15
CA ILE A 352 15.55 10.65 -9.56
C ILE A 352 14.65 10.57 -8.33
N LEU A 353 14.15 11.72 -7.90
CA LEU A 353 13.30 11.85 -6.73
C LEU A 353 11.83 11.90 -7.15
N VAL A 354 11.03 11.01 -6.57
CA VAL A 354 9.57 10.95 -6.75
C VAL A 354 8.84 11.14 -5.43
N ASN A 355 7.57 11.58 -5.49
CA ASN A 355 6.74 11.86 -4.31
C ASN A 355 5.85 10.69 -3.88
N LYS A 356 5.73 9.64 -4.71
CA LYS A 356 4.89 8.47 -4.45
C LYS A 356 5.65 7.17 -4.70
N VAL A 357 5.38 6.16 -3.88
CA VAL A 357 6.00 4.82 -3.99
C VAL A 357 5.76 4.18 -5.37
N PRO A 358 4.53 4.14 -5.94
CA PRO A 358 4.31 3.50 -7.24
C PRO A 358 5.07 4.13 -8.41
N LEU A 359 5.47 5.40 -8.31
CA LEU A 359 6.25 6.07 -9.35
C LEU A 359 7.67 5.49 -9.48
N VAL A 360 8.23 4.95 -8.39
CA VAL A 360 9.56 4.32 -8.42
C VAL A 360 9.55 3.15 -9.40
N GLU A 361 8.63 2.21 -9.19
CA GLU A 361 8.53 1.02 -10.05
C GLU A 361 8.10 1.40 -11.47
N GLN A 362 7.17 2.35 -11.60
CA GLN A 362 6.71 2.82 -12.89
C GLN A 362 7.85 3.42 -13.73
N HIS A 363 8.65 4.31 -13.15
CA HIS A 363 9.78 4.92 -13.85
C HIS A 363 10.87 3.89 -14.15
N LEU A 364 11.15 3.00 -13.19
CA LEU A 364 12.14 1.95 -13.35
C LEU A 364 11.78 1.02 -14.53
N GLN A 365 10.58 0.44 -14.53
CA GLN A 365 10.18 -0.56 -15.53
C GLN A 365 9.89 0.04 -16.91
N ARG A 366 9.19 1.19 -16.99
CA ARG A 366 8.67 1.71 -18.27
C ARG A 366 9.63 2.62 -19.01
N GLU A 367 10.52 3.30 -18.29
CA GLU A 367 11.34 4.37 -18.87
C GLU A 367 12.83 4.14 -18.63
N PHE A 368 13.31 4.00 -17.40
CA PHE A 368 14.76 3.98 -17.14
C PHE A 368 15.42 2.63 -17.51
N ASN A 369 14.87 1.48 -17.11
CA ASN A 369 15.47 0.19 -17.42
C ASN A 369 15.56 -0.11 -18.92
N PRO A 370 14.49 0.10 -19.73
CA PRO A 370 14.53 -0.20 -21.16
C PRO A 370 15.67 0.48 -21.91
N PHE A 371 16.06 1.69 -21.50
CA PHE A 371 17.07 2.49 -22.22
C PHE A 371 18.44 2.54 -21.53
N LEU A 372 18.54 2.33 -20.21
CA LEU A 372 19.79 2.53 -19.47
C LEU A 372 20.40 1.26 -18.86
N LYS A 373 19.61 0.21 -18.60
CA LYS A 373 20.08 -0.98 -17.83
C LYS A 373 21.26 -1.71 -18.48
N ARG A 374 21.38 -1.66 -19.81
CA ARG A 374 22.51 -2.27 -20.55
C ARG A 374 23.83 -1.50 -20.36
N TRP A 375 23.75 -0.21 -20.07
CA TRP A 375 24.90 0.71 -20.06
C TRP A 375 25.33 1.10 -18.64
N TYR A 376 24.38 1.10 -17.69
CA TYR A 376 24.54 1.63 -16.34
C TYR A 376 23.81 0.77 -15.31
N GLN A 377 24.28 0.83 -14.05
CA GLN A 377 23.60 0.19 -12.92
C GLN A 377 22.42 1.05 -12.46
N VAL A 378 21.20 0.53 -12.64
CA VAL A 378 19.94 1.22 -12.34
C VAL A 378 19.20 0.50 -11.21
N ILE A 379 18.76 1.24 -10.20
CA ILE A 379 18.00 0.69 -9.06
C ILE A 379 16.81 1.57 -8.67
N GLY A 380 15.72 0.95 -8.24
CA GLY A 380 14.56 1.60 -7.62
C GLY A 380 14.50 1.36 -6.11
N LEU A 381 14.20 2.40 -5.34
CA LEU A 381 14.17 2.39 -3.88
C LEU A 381 12.89 3.05 -3.35
N SER A 382 12.24 2.41 -2.40
CA SER A 382 11.07 2.98 -1.71
C SER A 382 11.02 2.53 -0.25
N GLY A 383 10.19 3.18 0.56
CA GLY A 383 9.99 2.76 1.95
C GLY A 383 9.38 1.36 2.09
N ASP A 384 8.81 0.81 1.02
CA ASP A 384 8.23 -0.53 0.97
C ASP A 384 9.27 -1.59 0.50
N SER A 385 10.43 -1.16 0.02
CA SER A 385 11.50 -2.04 -0.45
C SER A 385 12.32 -2.55 0.74
N GLN A 386 12.24 -3.85 1.05
CA GLN A 386 13.04 -4.48 2.11
C GLN A 386 14.47 -4.79 1.63
N LEU A 387 15.28 -3.75 1.44
CA LEU A 387 16.68 -3.94 1.09
C LEU A 387 17.52 -4.19 2.34
N LYS A 388 18.30 -5.28 2.32
CA LYS A 388 19.28 -5.62 3.37
C LYS A 388 20.53 -4.73 3.34
N ILE A 389 20.55 -3.72 2.46
CA ILE A 389 21.73 -2.89 2.17
C ILE A 389 21.44 -1.44 2.56
N SER A 390 22.40 -0.78 3.21
CA SER A 390 22.29 0.63 3.60
C SER A 390 22.22 1.55 2.38
N PHE A 391 21.51 2.67 2.50
CA PHE A 391 21.39 3.65 1.41
C PHE A 391 22.76 4.19 0.92
N PRO A 392 23.74 4.52 1.77
CA PRO A 392 25.09 4.90 1.32
C PRO A 392 25.79 3.83 0.47
N GLU A 393 25.56 2.54 0.77
CA GLU A 393 26.10 1.46 -0.04
C GLU A 393 25.38 1.32 -1.39
N VAL A 394 24.06 1.53 -1.42
CA VAL A 394 23.31 1.60 -2.67
C VAL A 394 23.82 2.75 -3.55
N VAL A 395 24.11 3.90 -2.95
CA VAL A 395 24.71 5.05 -3.65
C VAL A 395 26.07 4.68 -4.24
N ARG A 396 26.93 3.97 -3.51
CA ARG A 396 28.24 3.54 -4.03
C ARG A 396 28.13 2.59 -5.23
N ARG A 397 27.22 1.62 -5.18
CA ARG A 397 27.12 0.53 -6.17
C ARG A 397 26.40 0.91 -7.48
N ASN A 398 25.55 1.93 -7.47
CA ASN A 398 24.65 2.23 -8.61
C ASN A 398 24.94 3.60 -9.24
N ASP A 399 24.72 3.70 -10.55
CA ASP A 399 24.91 4.93 -11.33
C ASP A 399 23.63 5.77 -11.36
N VAL A 400 22.47 5.09 -11.46
CA VAL A 400 21.14 5.70 -11.54
C VAL A 400 20.25 5.16 -10.42
N ILE A 401 19.75 6.06 -9.59
CA ILE A 401 18.93 5.71 -8.44
C ILE A 401 17.57 6.39 -8.56
N ILE A 402 16.49 5.62 -8.61
CA ILE A 402 15.12 6.14 -8.56
C ILE A 402 14.61 5.93 -7.14
N SER A 403 14.25 7.00 -6.43
CA SER A 403 13.92 6.90 -5.01
C SER A 403 12.79 7.84 -4.59
N THR A 404 12.02 7.41 -3.59
CA THR A 404 11.15 8.34 -2.87
C THR A 404 11.98 9.37 -2.10
N ALA A 405 11.60 10.65 -2.18
CA ALA A 405 12.38 11.77 -1.62
C ALA A 405 12.77 11.61 -0.14
N GLN A 406 11.90 10.99 0.65
CA GLN A 406 12.08 10.85 2.10
C GLN A 406 13.29 9.96 2.45
N ILE A 407 13.65 9.00 1.60
CA ILE A 407 14.82 8.14 1.82
C ILE A 407 16.10 8.98 1.80
N LEU A 408 16.24 9.84 0.79
CA LEU A 408 17.39 10.74 0.69
C LEU A 408 17.40 11.72 1.86
N GLU A 409 16.25 12.30 2.25
CA GLU A 409 16.22 13.22 3.39
C GLU A 409 16.59 12.54 4.72
N ASN A 410 16.16 11.29 4.93
CA ASN A 410 16.52 10.50 6.10
C ASN A 410 18.03 10.25 6.15
N SER A 411 18.62 9.83 5.02
CA SER A 411 20.06 9.58 4.94
C SER A 411 20.87 10.85 5.22
N LEU A 412 20.54 11.95 4.53
CA LEU A 412 21.18 13.25 4.74
C LEU A 412 21.00 13.79 6.18
N SER A 413 19.92 13.41 6.88
CA SER A 413 19.68 13.85 8.27
C SER A 413 20.47 13.07 9.31
N ASN A 414 20.78 11.81 9.01
CA ASN A 414 21.49 10.90 9.90
C ASN A 414 22.99 10.77 9.56
N ALA A 415 23.43 11.25 8.39
CA ALA A 415 24.81 11.14 7.95
C ALA A 415 25.80 11.81 8.93
N ALA A 416 26.80 11.04 9.36
CA ALA A 416 28.03 11.61 9.88
C ALA A 416 28.72 12.40 8.74
N LYS A 417 29.52 13.42 9.07
CA LYS A 417 30.16 14.31 8.07
C LYS A 417 31.06 13.59 7.05
N GLU A 418 31.35 12.31 7.24
CA GLU A 418 32.28 11.51 6.44
C GLU A 418 31.57 10.65 5.38
N ASP A 419 30.23 10.56 5.39
CA ASP A 419 29.41 9.80 4.42
C ASP A 419 28.62 10.73 3.47
N GLU A 420 29.28 11.71 2.83
CA GLU A 420 28.60 12.59 1.87
C GLU A 420 28.31 11.87 0.54
N GLU A 421 27.01 11.71 0.26
CA GLU A 421 26.48 11.12 -0.96
C GLU A 421 26.64 12.07 -2.15
N ASN A 422 27.68 11.84 -2.96
CA ASN A 422 27.99 12.71 -4.09
C ASN A 422 27.18 12.36 -5.34
N PHE A 423 26.12 13.12 -5.60
CA PHE A 423 25.37 13.09 -6.85
C PHE A 423 25.88 14.16 -7.82
N SER A 424 25.85 13.85 -9.11
CA SER A 424 26.21 14.79 -10.19
C SER A 424 24.97 15.40 -10.88
N LEU A 425 23.81 14.74 -10.80
CA LEU A 425 22.52 15.21 -11.29
C LEU A 425 21.41 14.74 -10.34
N ILE A 426 20.51 15.66 -9.98
CA ILE A 426 19.28 15.38 -9.23
C ILE A 426 18.09 15.76 -10.12
N VAL A 427 17.28 14.77 -10.45
CA VAL A 427 16.01 14.96 -11.17
C VAL A 427 14.88 14.91 -10.16
N ILE A 428 14.00 15.91 -10.16
CA ILE A 428 12.85 16.00 -9.24
C ILE A 428 11.57 15.96 -10.07
N ASP A 429 10.83 14.85 -9.95
CA ASP A 429 9.51 14.71 -10.56
C ASP A 429 8.43 15.39 -9.71
N GLU A 430 7.42 15.94 -10.38
CA GLU A 430 6.39 16.80 -9.80
C GLU A 430 6.99 17.92 -8.91
N CYS A 431 7.97 18.63 -9.49
CA CYS A 431 8.82 19.58 -8.77
C CYS A 431 8.08 20.80 -8.19
N HIS A 432 6.80 20.98 -8.54
CA HIS A 432 5.91 22.00 -7.95
C HIS A 432 5.66 21.76 -6.44
N HIS A 433 5.98 20.58 -5.90
CA HIS A 433 6.02 20.29 -4.46
C HIS A 433 7.25 20.86 -3.74
N THR A 434 8.21 21.45 -4.46
CA THR A 434 9.42 22.08 -3.89
C THR A 434 9.09 23.45 -3.30
N GLN A 435 8.26 23.45 -2.26
CA GLN A 435 7.77 24.63 -1.58
C GLN A 435 7.56 24.35 -0.09
N LYS A 436 7.57 25.43 0.70
CA LYS A 436 7.30 25.39 2.15
C LYS A 436 8.21 24.38 2.87
N GLU A 437 7.62 23.39 3.54
CA GLU A 437 8.33 22.39 4.35
C GLU A 437 8.25 21.00 3.73
N GLY A 438 7.97 20.92 2.42
CA GLY A 438 7.99 19.67 1.68
C GLY A 438 9.39 19.05 1.63
N VAL A 439 9.44 17.74 1.47
CA VAL A 439 10.69 16.95 1.50
C VAL A 439 11.69 17.43 0.45
N TYR A 440 11.23 17.66 -0.78
CA TYR A 440 12.06 18.24 -1.85
C TYR A 440 12.69 19.57 -1.43
N ASN A 441 11.93 20.44 -0.76
CA ASN A 441 12.45 21.75 -0.36
C ASN A 441 13.46 21.63 0.79
N ASN A 442 13.35 20.62 1.66
CA ASN A 442 14.37 20.36 2.68
C ASN A 442 15.69 19.91 2.05
N ILE A 443 15.64 19.04 1.04
CA ILE A 443 16.80 18.61 0.25
C ILE A 443 17.42 19.82 -0.45
N MET A 444 16.62 20.59 -1.18
CA MET A 444 17.12 21.77 -1.89
C MET A 444 17.67 22.86 -0.97
N ARG A 445 17.11 23.06 0.23
CA ARG A 445 17.68 23.99 1.22
C ARG A 445 19.08 23.56 1.71
N ARG A 446 19.41 22.27 1.69
CA ARG A 446 20.78 21.79 1.98
C ARG A 446 21.71 22.15 0.82
N TYR A 447 21.31 21.84 -0.41
CA TYR A 447 22.00 22.25 -1.63
C TYR A 447 22.27 23.77 -1.66
N LEU A 448 21.29 24.60 -1.33
CA LEU A 448 21.44 26.05 -1.30
C LEU A 448 22.41 26.53 -0.19
N LYS A 449 22.43 25.87 0.98
CA LYS A 449 23.40 26.16 2.03
C LYS A 449 24.83 25.83 1.58
N GLU A 450 25.02 24.70 0.89
CA GLU A 450 26.31 24.32 0.29
C GLU A 450 26.74 25.30 -0.80
N LYS A 451 25.81 25.72 -1.67
CA LYS A 451 26.05 26.77 -2.66
C LYS A 451 26.57 28.07 -2.01
N MET A 452 25.95 28.48 -0.91
CA MET A 452 26.40 29.65 -0.15
C MET A 452 27.76 29.44 0.54
N LYS A 453 28.07 28.22 1.01
CA LYS A 453 29.40 27.88 1.52
C LYS A 453 30.44 27.96 0.41
N ASN A 454 30.17 27.40 -0.78
CA ASN A 454 31.06 27.48 -1.94
C ASN A 454 31.38 28.92 -2.32
N ARG A 455 30.40 29.84 -2.27
CA ARG A 455 30.66 31.27 -2.48
C ARG A 455 31.62 31.87 -1.45
N LYS A 456 31.61 31.40 -0.20
CA LYS A 456 32.58 31.83 0.83
C LYS A 456 33.96 31.22 0.59
N LEU A 457 34.01 29.92 0.29
CA LEU A 457 35.26 29.22 -0.04
C LEU A 457 35.95 29.84 -1.27
N ALA A 458 35.19 30.23 -2.29
CA ALA A 458 35.70 30.95 -3.45
C ALA A 458 36.39 32.26 -3.06
N LYS A 459 35.79 33.03 -2.15
CA LYS A 459 36.40 34.29 -1.63
C LYS A 459 37.66 34.04 -0.80
N GLU A 460 37.75 32.87 -0.19
CA GLU A 460 38.92 32.42 0.60
C GLU A 460 39.95 31.66 -0.24
N ASN A 461 39.78 31.56 -1.57
CA ASN A 461 40.61 30.77 -2.49
C ASN A 461 40.78 29.29 -2.06
N LYS A 462 39.75 28.71 -1.45
CA LYS A 462 39.71 27.31 -1.04
C LYS A 462 39.07 26.42 -2.13
N PRO A 463 39.41 25.12 -2.18
CA PRO A 463 38.80 24.19 -3.13
C PRO A 463 37.27 24.17 -2.95
N LEU A 464 36.57 24.27 -4.08
CA LEU A 464 35.11 24.28 -4.11
C LEU A 464 34.59 22.85 -3.99
N MET A 465 33.49 22.70 -3.25
CA MET A 465 32.79 21.41 -3.20
C MET A 465 31.99 21.24 -4.49
N PRO A 466 32.02 20.06 -5.15
CA PRO A 466 31.21 19.82 -6.34
C PRO A 466 29.71 19.92 -6.00
N GLN A 467 28.91 20.43 -6.93
CA GLN A 467 27.46 20.52 -6.77
C GLN A 467 26.74 19.77 -7.90
N PRO A 468 25.64 19.07 -7.59
CA PRO A 468 24.84 18.42 -8.62
C PRO A 468 24.14 19.44 -9.51
N GLN A 469 23.98 19.09 -10.78
CA GLN A 469 22.99 19.71 -11.64
C GLN A 469 21.58 19.37 -11.14
N ILE A 470 20.63 20.30 -11.27
CA ILE A 470 19.23 20.13 -10.83
C ILE A 470 18.28 20.22 -12.03
N LEU A 471 17.43 19.21 -12.18
CA LEU A 471 16.37 19.16 -13.19
C LEU A 471 15.00 19.01 -12.51
N GLY A 472 14.16 20.04 -12.58
CA GLY A 472 12.77 19.96 -12.13
C GLY A 472 11.82 19.59 -13.27
N LEU A 473 10.91 18.64 -13.05
CA LEU A 473 9.87 18.26 -14.01
C LEU A 473 8.49 18.55 -13.43
N THR A 474 7.60 19.21 -14.18
CA THR A 474 6.21 19.41 -13.76
C THR A 474 5.28 19.59 -14.95
N ALA A 475 3.99 19.27 -14.76
CA ALA A 475 2.95 19.70 -15.70
C ALA A 475 2.56 21.17 -15.52
N SER A 476 2.63 21.66 -14.28
CA SER A 476 2.21 23.01 -13.91
C SER A 476 2.88 23.40 -12.58
N PRO A 477 3.62 24.52 -12.51
CA PRO A 477 4.16 25.04 -11.24
C PRO A 477 3.08 25.65 -10.32
N GLY A 478 1.90 25.95 -10.86
CA GLY A 478 0.79 26.60 -10.15
C GLY A 478 1.05 28.07 -9.82
N VAL A 479 0.18 28.66 -8.98
CA VAL A 479 0.25 30.07 -8.56
C VAL A 479 0.23 30.27 -7.04
N GLY A 480 0.32 29.19 -6.26
CA GLY A 480 0.38 29.27 -4.80
C GLY A 480 -0.87 29.86 -4.14
N GLY A 481 -2.02 29.78 -4.82
CA GLY A 481 -3.28 30.41 -4.36
C GLY A 481 -3.33 31.93 -4.57
N ALA A 482 -2.43 32.51 -5.36
CA ALA A 482 -2.42 33.93 -5.69
C ALA A 482 -3.77 34.41 -6.24
N THR A 483 -4.09 35.67 -5.92
CA THR A 483 -5.25 36.40 -6.43
C THR A 483 -4.87 37.54 -7.38
N SER A 484 -3.57 37.79 -7.56
CA SER A 484 -3.03 38.85 -8.42
C SER A 484 -1.81 38.35 -9.21
N TYR A 485 -1.58 38.97 -10.38
CA TYR A 485 -0.46 38.61 -11.28
C TYR A 485 0.91 38.69 -10.59
N SER A 486 1.16 39.77 -9.84
CA SER A 486 2.44 39.95 -9.12
C SER A 486 2.70 38.83 -8.12
N LYS A 487 1.67 38.35 -7.40
CA LYS A 487 1.82 37.21 -6.47
C LYS A 487 2.01 35.89 -7.20
N ALA A 488 1.44 35.72 -8.39
CA ALA A 488 1.69 34.54 -9.21
C ALA A 488 3.13 34.52 -9.72
N GLU A 489 3.64 35.64 -10.23
CA GLU A 489 5.05 35.79 -10.62
C GLU A 489 5.99 35.51 -9.43
N GLU A 490 5.69 36.08 -8.26
CA GLU A 490 6.43 35.83 -7.02
C GLU A 490 6.45 34.33 -6.68
N HIS A 491 5.32 33.62 -6.83
CA HIS A 491 5.25 32.18 -6.59
C HIS A 491 6.10 31.37 -7.58
N ILE A 492 6.06 31.70 -8.88
CA ILE A 492 6.91 31.06 -9.89
C ILE A 492 8.40 31.27 -9.57
N LEU A 493 8.79 32.52 -9.28
CA LEU A 493 10.16 32.87 -8.89
C LEU A 493 10.61 32.15 -7.62
N LYS A 494 9.72 31.96 -6.63
CA LYS A 494 10.02 31.18 -5.43
C LYS A 494 10.29 29.71 -5.74
N ILE A 495 9.52 29.09 -6.63
CA ILE A 495 9.79 27.70 -7.06
C ILE A 495 11.13 27.63 -7.80
N CYS A 496 11.38 28.56 -8.74
CA CYS A 496 12.67 28.66 -9.42
C CYS A 496 13.83 28.84 -8.43
N ALA A 497 13.65 29.67 -7.41
CA ALA A 497 14.67 29.93 -6.39
C ALA A 497 14.93 28.70 -5.52
N ASN A 498 13.88 27.99 -5.12
CA ASN A 498 14.00 26.77 -4.34
C ASN A 498 14.72 25.67 -5.14
N LEU A 499 14.47 25.56 -6.45
CA LEU A 499 15.13 24.57 -7.32
C LEU A 499 16.46 25.06 -7.90
N ASP A 500 16.90 26.26 -7.56
CA ASP A 500 18.09 26.91 -8.12
C ASP A 500 18.12 26.93 -9.67
N ALA A 501 16.94 27.11 -10.28
CA ALA A 501 16.78 27.11 -11.72
C ALA A 501 17.30 28.42 -12.33
N CYS A 502 18.14 28.33 -13.35
CA CYS A 502 18.56 29.50 -14.13
C CYS A 502 17.44 30.02 -15.04
N ARG A 503 16.51 29.14 -15.44
CA ARG A 503 15.33 29.45 -16.24
C ARG A 503 14.26 28.36 -16.13
N ILE A 504 13.02 28.74 -16.40
CA ILE A 504 11.90 27.82 -16.60
C ILE A 504 11.67 27.62 -18.10
N MET A 505 11.52 26.37 -18.53
CA MET A 505 11.39 25.96 -19.92
C MET A 505 9.95 25.53 -20.24
N THR A 506 9.41 26.09 -21.31
CA THR A 506 8.14 25.72 -21.94
C THR A 506 8.35 25.61 -23.45
N VAL A 507 7.49 24.87 -24.14
CA VAL A 507 7.54 24.77 -25.61
C VAL A 507 7.00 26.05 -26.23
N GLU A 508 7.78 26.67 -27.11
CA GLU A 508 7.42 27.85 -27.87
C GLU A 508 7.56 27.60 -29.38
N GLU A 509 8.72 27.14 -29.84
CA GLU A 509 9.05 26.97 -31.25
C GLU A 509 8.21 25.84 -31.87
N HIS A 510 8.15 24.69 -31.21
CA HIS A 510 7.45 23.49 -31.69
C HIS A 510 6.06 23.32 -31.06
N ALA A 511 5.40 24.42 -30.69
CA ALA A 511 4.10 24.40 -30.02
C ALA A 511 3.00 23.71 -30.86
N PHE A 512 3.08 23.79 -32.19
CA PHE A 512 2.16 23.10 -33.10
C PHE A 512 2.28 21.57 -33.00
N GLN A 513 3.51 21.04 -32.97
CA GLN A 513 3.76 19.61 -32.79
C GLN A 513 3.21 19.11 -31.44
N LEU A 514 3.43 19.88 -30.36
CA LEU A 514 2.90 19.55 -29.04
C LEU A 514 1.36 19.52 -29.03
N LYS A 515 0.70 20.49 -29.67
CA LYS A 515 -0.77 20.57 -29.73
C LYS A 515 -1.40 19.41 -30.49
N ASN A 516 -0.72 18.90 -31.52
CA ASN A 516 -1.18 17.71 -32.24
C ASN A 516 -0.98 16.42 -31.43
N GLN A 517 0.10 16.35 -30.65
CA GLN A 517 0.41 15.21 -29.79
C GLN A 517 -0.50 15.11 -28.56
N VAL A 518 -0.86 16.24 -27.97
CA VAL A 518 -1.68 16.33 -26.75
C VAL A 518 -2.92 17.18 -27.04
N LYS A 519 -4.04 16.51 -27.36
CA LYS A 519 -5.32 17.17 -27.58
C LYS A 519 -5.96 17.54 -26.24
N GLU A 520 -6.46 18.76 -26.14
CA GLU A 520 -7.24 19.18 -24.96
C GLU A 520 -8.69 18.70 -25.06
N PRO A 521 -9.28 18.23 -23.95
CA PRO A 521 -10.67 17.77 -23.95
C PRO A 521 -11.67 18.93 -24.01
N SER A 522 -12.87 18.65 -24.49
CA SER A 522 -13.98 19.60 -24.44
C SER A 522 -14.39 19.88 -22.98
N LYS A 523 -14.59 21.15 -22.61
CA LYS A 523 -14.97 21.53 -21.23
C LYS A 523 -16.48 21.70 -21.13
N LYS A 524 -17.13 20.96 -20.22
CA LYS A 524 -18.56 21.07 -19.93
C LYS A 524 -18.79 21.41 -18.46
N THR A 525 -19.75 22.29 -18.17
CA THR A 525 -20.23 22.55 -16.80
C THR A 525 -21.69 22.13 -16.73
N VAL A 526 -21.99 21.15 -15.89
CA VAL A 526 -23.32 20.59 -15.71
C VAL A 526 -23.85 21.01 -14.35
N ILE A 527 -24.80 21.94 -14.37
CA ILE A 527 -25.40 22.53 -13.18
C ILE A 527 -26.68 21.76 -12.84
N ALA A 528 -26.79 21.35 -11.58
CA ALA A 528 -28.00 20.80 -10.97
C ALA A 528 -28.70 21.89 -10.17
N ASP A 529 -29.96 22.18 -10.53
CA ASP A 529 -30.79 23.16 -9.84
C ASP A 529 -31.59 22.45 -8.74
N ASP A 530 -31.10 22.46 -7.50
CA ASP A 530 -31.76 21.79 -6.36
C ASP A 530 -33.06 22.52 -5.92
N LYS A 531 -34.05 22.65 -6.81
CA LYS A 531 -35.37 23.27 -6.58
C LYS A 531 -36.42 22.27 -6.10
N LYS A 532 -36.08 20.98 -6.09
CA LYS A 532 -36.98 19.93 -5.61
C LYS A 532 -37.09 19.99 -4.09
N ARG A 533 -38.29 19.70 -3.58
CA ARG A 533 -38.51 19.49 -2.16
C ARG A 533 -37.68 18.28 -1.70
N ASP A 534 -37.05 18.40 -0.53
CA ASP A 534 -36.26 17.34 0.09
C ASP A 534 -36.84 16.98 1.47
N PRO A 535 -37.82 16.04 1.53
CA PRO A 535 -38.44 15.63 2.77
C PRO A 535 -37.48 14.91 3.73
N PHE A 536 -36.40 14.31 3.21
CA PHE A 536 -35.40 13.64 4.04
C PHE A 536 -34.59 14.68 4.82
N LYS A 537 -34.14 15.74 4.14
CA LYS A 537 -33.48 16.89 4.77
C LYS A 537 -34.37 17.59 5.79
N GLU A 538 -35.65 17.80 5.47
CA GLU A 538 -36.64 18.34 6.41
C GLU A 538 -36.70 17.48 7.69
N ARG A 539 -36.85 16.15 7.55
CA ARG A 539 -36.97 15.25 8.70
C ARG A 539 -35.70 15.13 9.53
N ILE A 540 -34.52 15.14 8.91
CA ILE A 540 -33.24 15.17 9.63
C ILE A 540 -33.08 16.50 10.38
N THR A 541 -33.46 17.61 9.75
CA THR A 541 -33.40 18.94 10.38
C THR A 541 -34.28 19.00 11.63
N GLU A 542 -35.49 18.46 11.58
CA GLU A 542 -36.37 18.34 12.75
C GLU A 542 -35.71 17.56 13.89
N ILE A 543 -35.10 16.40 13.59
CA ILE A 543 -34.35 15.61 14.59
C ILE A 543 -33.20 16.41 15.18
N MET A 544 -32.43 17.11 14.35
CA MET A 544 -31.33 17.95 14.81
C MET A 544 -31.82 19.08 15.72
N THR A 545 -32.95 19.71 15.42
CA THR A 545 -33.57 20.74 16.27
C THR A 545 -34.04 20.16 17.61
N GLU A 546 -34.64 18.97 17.62
CA GLU A 546 -35.02 18.27 18.86
C GLU A 546 -33.78 18.00 19.74
N ILE A 547 -32.66 17.56 19.14
CA ILE A 547 -31.39 17.35 19.86
C ILE A 547 -30.78 18.67 20.35
N GLN A 548 -30.81 19.73 19.55
CA GLN A 548 -30.32 21.06 19.96
C GLN A 548 -31.08 21.59 21.18
N ASN A 549 -32.40 21.42 21.21
CA ASN A 549 -33.24 21.86 22.32
C ASN A 549 -32.94 21.06 23.60
N TYR A 550 -32.77 19.74 23.50
CA TYR A 550 -32.39 18.90 24.64
C TYR A 550 -30.98 19.24 25.16
N GLY A 551 -30.02 19.43 24.26
CA GLY A 551 -28.64 19.78 24.58
C GLY A 551 -28.41 21.24 24.96
N GLN A 552 -29.39 22.13 24.73
CA GLN A 552 -29.27 23.60 24.83
C GLN A 552 -28.14 24.17 23.95
N LEU A 553 -27.96 23.61 22.75
CA LEU A 553 -26.91 23.99 21.80
C LEU A 553 -27.51 24.72 20.61
N HIS A 554 -27.38 26.04 20.56
CA HIS A 554 -28.00 26.88 19.52
C HIS A 554 -26.96 27.57 18.62
N PRO A 555 -26.64 26.99 17.44
CA PRO A 555 -25.73 27.62 16.49
C PRO A 555 -26.40 28.75 15.72
N LYS A 556 -25.57 29.66 15.20
CA LYS A 556 -25.98 30.64 14.18
C LYS A 556 -25.79 30.14 12.74
N SER A 557 -25.30 28.91 12.58
CA SER A 557 -24.95 28.31 11.28
C SER A 557 -26.06 27.39 10.81
N GLU A 558 -26.25 27.31 9.49
CA GLU A 558 -27.22 26.42 8.85
C GLU A 558 -26.81 24.95 8.94
N PHE A 559 -27.78 24.05 9.04
CA PHE A 559 -27.57 22.60 9.05
C PHE A 559 -26.98 22.08 7.73
N GLY A 560 -26.23 20.98 7.79
CA GLY A 560 -25.63 20.33 6.62
C GLY A 560 -24.44 21.08 6.04
N THR A 561 -23.87 22.04 6.77
CA THR A 561 -22.76 22.88 6.28
C THR A 561 -21.44 22.55 6.97
N GLN A 562 -20.33 22.96 6.35
CA GLN A 562 -18.99 22.84 6.96
C GLN A 562 -18.82 23.78 8.16
N THR A 563 -19.50 24.93 8.18
CA THR A 563 -19.47 25.87 9.32
C THR A 563 -20.16 25.26 10.54
N TYR A 564 -21.28 24.57 10.34
CA TYR A 564 -21.95 23.80 11.40
C TYR A 564 -21.06 22.67 11.92
N GLU A 565 -20.38 21.93 11.04
CA GLU A 565 -19.43 20.88 11.43
C GLU A 565 -18.29 21.42 12.32
N GLN A 566 -17.70 22.57 11.95
CA GLN A 566 -16.66 23.20 12.74
C GLN A 566 -17.15 23.68 14.11
N TRP A 567 -18.37 24.21 14.15
CA TRP A 567 -19.01 24.64 15.39
C TRP A 567 -19.27 23.44 16.31
N VAL A 568 -19.92 22.38 15.81
CA VAL A 568 -20.30 21.23 16.64
C VAL A 568 -19.08 20.48 17.19
N ILE A 569 -17.99 20.37 16.42
CA ILE A 569 -16.71 19.82 16.90
C ILE A 569 -16.08 20.71 17.98
N ARG A 570 -16.23 22.04 17.88
CA ARG A 570 -15.74 22.96 18.90
C ARG A 570 -16.55 22.82 20.20
N GLU A 571 -17.87 22.71 20.08
CA GLU A 571 -18.76 22.52 21.23
C GLU A 571 -18.54 21.16 21.90
N GLU A 572 -18.35 20.08 21.13
CA GLU A 572 -17.99 18.76 21.67
C GLU A 572 -16.72 18.84 22.54
N ARG A 573 -15.67 19.51 22.04
CA ARG A 573 -14.43 19.72 22.80
C ARG A 573 -14.57 20.65 24.00
N ARG A 574 -15.42 21.67 23.91
CA ARG A 574 -15.68 22.59 25.03
C ARG A 574 -16.40 21.84 26.15
N ALA A 575 -17.51 21.19 25.83
CA ALA A 575 -18.30 20.38 26.76
C ALA A 575 -17.46 19.26 27.39
N ALA A 576 -16.56 18.65 26.62
CA ALA A 576 -15.60 17.67 27.12
C ALA A 576 -14.69 18.20 28.23
N LYS A 577 -14.18 19.43 28.08
CA LYS A 577 -13.30 20.07 29.08
C LYS A 577 -14.07 20.54 30.31
N GLU A 578 -15.31 20.97 30.12
CA GLU A 578 -16.21 21.41 31.18
C GLU A 578 -16.93 20.25 31.88
N GLU A 579 -16.63 18.99 31.53
CA GLU A 579 -17.24 17.77 32.09
C GLU A 579 -18.76 17.69 31.88
N LYS A 580 -19.27 18.36 30.85
CA LYS A 580 -20.69 18.38 30.47
C LYS A 580 -21.00 17.25 29.50
N ARG A 581 -21.24 16.05 30.03
CA ARG A 581 -21.54 14.85 29.22
C ARG A 581 -22.72 15.07 28.26
N ARG A 582 -23.85 15.58 28.75
CA ARG A 582 -25.07 15.81 27.94
C ARG A 582 -24.78 16.64 26.69
N GLU A 583 -24.17 17.82 26.86
CA GLU A 583 -23.80 18.71 25.75
C GLU A 583 -22.86 18.03 24.76
N ARG A 584 -21.84 17.32 25.25
CA ARG A 584 -20.86 16.63 24.40
C ARG A 584 -21.50 15.52 23.56
N VAL A 585 -22.28 14.63 24.19
CA VAL A 585 -22.91 13.51 23.47
C VAL A 585 -23.93 14.03 22.46
N CYS A 586 -24.71 15.06 22.81
CA CYS A 586 -25.58 15.75 21.85
C CYS A 586 -24.78 16.30 20.66
N ALA A 587 -23.64 16.96 20.91
CA ALA A 587 -22.77 17.47 19.84
C ALA A 587 -22.20 16.35 18.95
N GLU A 588 -21.80 15.21 19.53
CA GLU A 588 -21.33 14.05 18.78
C GLU A 588 -22.41 13.50 17.84
N HIS A 589 -23.65 13.36 18.31
CA HIS A 589 -24.78 12.93 17.49
C HIS A 589 -25.14 13.98 16.43
N LEU A 590 -25.20 15.27 16.79
CA LEU A 590 -25.44 16.38 15.85
C LEU A 590 -24.40 16.40 14.72
N LYS A 591 -23.14 16.05 15.00
CA LYS A 591 -22.11 15.90 13.96
C LYS A 591 -22.48 14.80 12.97
N LYS A 592 -22.95 13.64 13.42
CA LYS A 592 -23.37 12.53 12.54
C LYS A 592 -24.61 12.86 11.71
N TYR A 593 -25.59 13.59 12.26
CA TYR A 593 -26.72 14.10 11.48
C TYR A 593 -26.32 15.17 10.47
N ASN A 594 -25.37 16.05 10.83
CA ASN A 594 -24.81 17.02 9.88
C ASN A 594 -24.06 16.33 8.73
N ASP A 595 -23.30 15.27 9.04
CA ASP A 595 -22.66 14.43 8.03
C ASP A 595 -23.73 13.78 7.12
N ALA A 596 -24.82 13.26 7.68
CA ALA A 596 -25.92 12.67 6.89
C ALA A 596 -26.57 13.67 5.93
N LEU A 597 -26.72 14.94 6.32
CA LEU A 597 -27.19 16.00 5.42
C LEU A 597 -26.20 16.27 4.28
N GLN A 598 -24.90 16.39 4.57
CA GLN A 598 -23.87 16.57 3.54
C GLN A 598 -23.79 15.36 2.58
N ILE A 599 -24.00 14.16 3.12
CA ILE A 599 -24.10 12.92 2.35
C ILE A 599 -25.31 12.99 1.43
N ASN A 600 -26.49 13.33 1.95
CA ASN A 600 -27.72 13.46 1.15
C ASN A 600 -27.60 14.52 0.05
N ASP A 601 -26.97 15.66 0.36
CA ASP A 601 -26.71 16.72 -0.61
C ASP A 601 -25.79 16.24 -1.75
N THR A 602 -24.96 15.20 -1.55
CA THR A 602 -23.98 14.74 -2.57
C THR A 602 -24.32 13.40 -3.22
N ILE A 603 -24.89 12.43 -2.50
CA ILE A 603 -25.18 11.08 -2.97
C ILE A 603 -26.65 10.71 -2.65
N ARG A 604 -26.98 9.44 -2.35
CA ARG A 604 -28.37 9.00 -2.12
C ARG A 604 -28.78 9.15 -0.67
N MET A 605 -30.07 9.40 -0.43
CA MET A 605 -30.70 9.33 0.90
C MET A 605 -30.44 8.00 1.62
N VAL A 606 -30.40 6.89 0.88
CA VAL A 606 -30.10 5.54 1.41
C VAL A 606 -28.74 5.51 2.10
N ASP A 607 -27.74 6.15 1.50
CA ASP A 607 -26.37 6.17 2.03
C ASP A 607 -26.30 7.03 3.31
N ALA A 608 -27.01 8.16 3.35
CA ALA A 608 -27.17 8.99 4.55
C ALA A 608 -27.89 8.25 5.68
N TYR A 609 -28.97 7.52 5.37
CA TYR A 609 -29.66 6.66 6.32
C TYR A 609 -28.76 5.55 6.85
N ASN A 610 -28.01 4.87 5.98
CA ASN A 610 -27.10 3.79 6.36
C ASN A 610 -25.98 4.30 7.26
N HIS A 611 -25.45 5.51 7.00
CA HIS A 611 -24.48 6.16 7.90
C HIS A 611 -25.01 6.29 9.33
N LEU A 612 -26.22 6.82 9.51
CA LEU A 612 -26.85 6.97 10.82
C LEU A 612 -27.22 5.62 11.43
N ASN A 613 -27.80 4.70 10.65
CA ASN A 613 -28.19 3.38 11.12
C ASN A 613 -26.99 2.56 11.61
N ASN A 614 -25.85 2.65 10.93
CA ASN A 614 -24.61 1.99 11.35
C ASN A 614 -24.06 2.63 12.63
N PHE A 615 -24.06 3.96 12.73
CA PHE A 615 -23.67 4.67 13.95
C PHE A 615 -24.51 4.23 15.16
N TYR A 616 -25.83 4.20 15.05
CA TYR A 616 -26.70 3.78 16.17
C TYR A 616 -26.64 2.27 16.45
N LYS A 617 -26.37 1.43 15.46
CA LYS A 617 -26.05 -0.01 15.69
C LYS A 617 -24.76 -0.15 16.51
N GLU A 618 -23.74 0.63 16.18
CA GLU A 618 -22.49 0.65 16.93
C GLU A 618 -22.68 1.17 18.35
N GLU A 619 -23.38 2.30 18.54
CA GLU A 619 -23.68 2.83 19.87
C GLU A 619 -24.46 1.84 20.73
N LYS A 620 -25.53 1.23 20.18
CA LYS A 620 -26.29 0.20 20.90
C LYS A 620 -25.38 -0.97 21.31
N SER A 621 -24.49 -1.40 20.42
CA SER A 621 -23.55 -2.48 20.73
C SER A 621 -22.45 -2.10 21.74
N LYS A 622 -22.05 -0.82 21.84
CA LYS A 622 -21.09 -0.37 22.88
C LYS A 622 -21.71 -0.28 24.26
N LYS A 623 -23.04 -0.09 24.31
CA LYS A 623 -23.81 0.13 25.54
C LYS A 623 -24.47 -1.15 26.07
N THR A 624 -24.47 -2.23 25.29
CA THR A 624 -24.97 -3.56 25.67
C THR A 624 -23.76 -4.46 25.97
N ILE A 625 -23.64 -4.98 27.20
CA ILE A 625 -22.62 -5.99 27.53
C ILE A 625 -23.19 -7.36 27.19
N ARG A 626 -22.40 -8.18 26.49
CA ARG A 626 -22.52 -9.64 26.54
C ARG A 626 -21.36 -10.13 27.39
N SER A 627 -21.62 -10.98 28.39
CA SER A 627 -20.56 -11.74 29.06
C SER A 627 -19.98 -12.74 28.05
N ASP A 628 -18.66 -12.93 28.07
CA ASP A 628 -17.97 -13.85 27.16
C ASP A 628 -18.07 -15.32 27.63
N ASP A 629 -18.72 -15.59 28.78
CA ASP A 629 -18.77 -16.91 29.45
C ASP A 629 -20.17 -17.55 29.54
N ASP A 630 -21.24 -16.95 29.00
CA ASP A 630 -22.62 -17.42 29.25
C ASP A 630 -23.35 -17.83 27.96
N ASP A 631 -23.48 -19.14 27.74
CA ASP A 631 -24.34 -19.78 26.72
C ASP A 631 -25.84 -19.84 27.14
N ASP A 632 -26.20 -19.25 28.30
CA ASP A 632 -27.58 -19.23 28.80
C ASP A 632 -28.29 -17.90 28.45
N ASP A 633 -29.29 -17.99 27.56
CA ASP A 633 -30.09 -16.89 26.98
C ASP A 633 -30.97 -16.09 27.99
N ASP A 634 -30.88 -16.36 29.30
CA ASP A 634 -31.88 -15.93 30.31
C ASP A 634 -31.42 -14.87 31.35
N GLU A 635 -30.17 -14.35 31.31
CA GLU A 635 -29.76 -13.21 32.17
C GLU A 635 -29.95 -11.82 31.52
N PRO A 636 -30.44 -10.80 32.27
CA PRO A 636 -30.73 -9.48 31.72
C PRO A 636 -29.46 -8.68 31.40
N ALA A 637 -29.28 -8.31 30.13
CA ALA A 637 -28.20 -7.44 29.67
C ALA A 637 -28.14 -6.11 30.47
N VAL A 638 -27.03 -5.87 31.17
CA VAL A 638 -26.81 -4.62 31.91
C VAL A 638 -26.57 -3.45 30.93
N SER A 639 -27.52 -2.52 30.86
CA SER A 639 -27.47 -1.33 29.99
C SER A 639 -26.56 -0.25 30.59
N LYS A 640 -25.54 0.20 29.84
CA LYS A 640 -24.68 1.37 30.20
C LYS A 640 -25.26 2.71 29.73
N GLN A 641 -26.55 2.72 29.38
CA GLN A 641 -27.21 3.91 28.84
C GLN A 641 -27.52 4.87 29.97
N ASP A 642 -27.24 6.15 29.75
CA ASP A 642 -27.79 7.22 30.60
C ASP A 642 -29.04 7.83 29.96
N GLU A 643 -29.67 8.76 30.67
CA GLU A 643 -30.86 9.48 30.18
C GLU A 643 -30.65 10.12 28.79
N THR A 644 -29.44 10.64 28.52
CA THR A 644 -29.09 11.25 27.24
C THR A 644 -28.98 10.20 26.13
N ASP A 645 -28.31 9.08 26.39
CA ASP A 645 -28.18 7.96 25.46
C ASP A 645 -29.56 7.37 25.12
N GLU A 646 -30.41 7.14 26.13
CA GLU A 646 -31.80 6.65 25.96
C GLU A 646 -32.64 7.61 25.12
N PHE A 647 -32.57 8.92 25.40
CA PHE A 647 -33.25 9.94 24.61
C PHE A 647 -32.81 9.93 23.14
N LEU A 648 -31.49 9.93 22.88
CA LEU A 648 -30.94 10.03 21.53
C LEU A 648 -31.17 8.76 20.70
N ILE A 649 -31.07 7.59 21.33
CA ILE A 649 -31.35 6.29 20.69
C ILE A 649 -32.86 6.17 20.45
N GLY A 650 -33.69 6.48 21.44
CA GLY A 650 -35.15 6.48 21.34
C GLY A 650 -35.66 7.39 20.23
N LEU A 651 -35.12 8.62 20.15
CA LEU A 651 -35.47 9.59 19.11
C LEU A 651 -35.14 9.06 17.70
N PHE A 652 -33.95 8.48 17.50
CA PHE A 652 -33.61 7.87 16.21
C PHE A 652 -34.55 6.72 15.86
N HIS A 653 -34.83 5.81 16.80
CA HIS A 653 -35.71 4.67 16.56
C HIS A 653 -37.15 5.07 16.26
N ALA A 654 -37.68 6.11 16.93
CA ALA A 654 -39.01 6.65 16.65
C ALA A 654 -39.15 7.16 15.21
N LYS A 655 -38.09 7.75 14.66
CA LYS A 655 -38.08 8.35 13.31
C LYS A 655 -37.53 7.40 12.23
N LYS A 656 -36.88 6.29 12.63
CA LYS A 656 -36.18 5.33 11.76
C LYS A 656 -37.05 4.76 10.65
N LYS A 657 -38.30 4.38 10.95
CA LYS A 657 -39.21 3.79 9.97
C LYS A 657 -39.53 4.78 8.84
N GLN A 658 -39.86 6.03 9.22
CA GLN A 658 -40.16 7.09 8.27
C GLN A 658 -38.95 7.46 7.41
N LEU A 659 -37.76 7.58 8.01
CA LEU A 659 -36.53 7.83 7.26
C LEU A 659 -36.28 6.70 6.24
N LYS A 660 -36.46 5.43 6.63
CA LYS A 660 -36.30 4.28 5.75
C LYS A 660 -37.29 4.29 4.57
N GLU A 661 -38.56 4.60 4.83
CA GLU A 661 -39.60 4.70 3.80
C GLU A 661 -39.30 5.80 2.78
N LEU A 662 -38.78 6.95 3.21
CA LEU A 662 -38.37 8.03 2.32
C LEU A 662 -37.24 7.62 1.38
N THR A 663 -36.33 6.74 1.81
CA THR A 663 -35.19 6.32 0.98
C THR A 663 -35.58 5.52 -0.27
N GLY A 664 -36.77 4.90 -0.29
CA GLY A 664 -37.28 4.13 -1.44
C GLY A 664 -37.94 4.99 -2.53
N LYS A 665 -38.15 6.28 -2.27
CA LYS A 665 -38.90 7.18 -3.17
C LYS A 665 -37.99 7.82 -4.22
N ARG A 666 -38.11 7.36 -5.46
CA ARG A 666 -37.31 7.88 -6.61
C ARG A 666 -37.62 9.34 -6.97
N GLU A 667 -38.79 9.84 -6.63
CA GLU A 667 -39.20 11.23 -6.88
C GLU A 667 -38.28 12.27 -6.22
N TYR A 668 -37.65 11.90 -5.11
CA TYR A 668 -36.72 12.74 -4.34
C TYR A 668 -35.24 12.38 -4.61
N GLU A 669 -34.93 11.71 -5.73
CA GLU A 669 -33.54 11.44 -6.11
C GLU A 669 -32.76 12.74 -6.35
N ASN A 670 -31.53 12.79 -5.84
CA ASN A 670 -30.63 13.94 -5.94
C ASN A 670 -30.39 14.35 -7.41
N GLU A 671 -30.59 15.63 -7.73
CA GLU A 671 -30.48 16.10 -9.11
C GLU A 671 -29.07 15.95 -9.69
N LYS A 672 -28.02 16.09 -8.86
CA LYS A 672 -26.65 15.86 -9.32
C LYS A 672 -26.42 14.42 -9.76
N LEU A 673 -27.04 13.43 -9.12
CA LEU A 673 -26.97 12.03 -9.56
C LEU A 673 -27.68 11.83 -10.89
N ILE A 674 -28.82 12.50 -11.12
CA ILE A 674 -29.52 12.48 -12.40
C ILE A 674 -28.66 13.09 -13.50
N LYS A 675 -28.05 14.25 -13.24
CA LYS A 675 -27.12 14.90 -14.18
C LYS A 675 -25.89 14.02 -14.46
N LEU A 676 -25.31 13.42 -13.42
CA LEU A 676 -24.19 12.50 -13.55
C LEU A 676 -24.56 11.27 -14.41
N ARG A 677 -25.74 10.68 -14.16
CA ARG A 677 -26.28 9.57 -14.96
C ARG A 677 -26.38 9.96 -16.43
N ASN A 678 -26.99 11.11 -16.73
CA ASN A 678 -27.16 11.56 -18.11
C ASN A 678 -25.81 11.76 -18.81
N THR A 679 -24.84 12.40 -18.14
CA THR A 679 -23.48 12.57 -18.68
C THR A 679 -22.79 11.23 -18.93
N LEU A 680 -22.89 10.28 -18.00
CA LEU A 680 -22.29 8.95 -18.18
C LEU A 680 -22.92 8.20 -19.34
N MET A 681 -24.26 8.17 -19.43
CA MET A 681 -24.95 7.48 -20.52
C MET A 681 -24.63 8.10 -21.88
N GLU A 682 -24.56 9.44 -21.97
CA GLU A 682 -24.19 10.14 -23.21
C GLU A 682 -22.75 9.82 -23.64
N GLU A 683 -21.78 9.85 -22.72
CA GLU A 683 -20.37 9.67 -23.09
C GLU A 683 -19.99 8.19 -23.32
N PHE A 684 -20.58 7.24 -22.59
CA PHE A 684 -20.29 5.81 -22.75
C PHE A 684 -20.97 5.18 -23.98
N THR A 685 -21.93 5.86 -24.62
CA THR A 685 -22.57 5.40 -25.86
C THR A 685 -21.90 5.95 -27.13
N LYS A 686 -20.98 6.92 -27.02
CA LYS A 686 -20.29 7.55 -28.15
C LYS A 686 -19.17 6.71 -28.75
N THR A 687 -18.54 5.87 -27.95
CA THR A 687 -17.31 5.16 -28.31
C THR A 687 -17.45 3.69 -27.93
N GLU A 688 -16.80 2.79 -28.67
CA GLU A 688 -16.88 1.34 -28.44
C GLU A 688 -16.15 0.89 -27.16
N GLU A 689 -14.96 1.47 -26.89
CA GLU A 689 -14.17 1.18 -25.69
C GLU A 689 -14.00 2.42 -24.78
N PRO A 690 -15.09 2.95 -24.21
CA PRO A 690 -15.04 4.18 -23.42
C PRO A 690 -14.35 3.93 -22.08
N ARG A 691 -13.52 4.88 -21.64
CA ARG A 691 -12.93 4.90 -20.31
C ARG A 691 -13.17 6.22 -19.62
N GLY A 692 -13.47 6.16 -18.32
CA GLY A 692 -13.80 7.35 -17.55
C GLY A 692 -13.30 7.38 -16.11
N ILE A 693 -13.22 8.59 -15.56
CA ILE A 693 -12.91 8.84 -14.15
C ILE A 693 -13.94 9.81 -13.56
N ILE A 694 -14.48 9.48 -12.39
CA ILE A 694 -15.29 10.38 -11.56
C ILE A 694 -14.47 10.75 -10.32
N PHE A 695 -14.12 12.02 -10.22
CA PHE A 695 -13.46 12.61 -9.06
C PHE A 695 -14.47 13.10 -8.03
N THR A 696 -14.38 12.61 -6.80
CA THR A 696 -15.25 13.00 -5.68
C THR A 696 -14.46 13.30 -4.41
N LYS A 697 -15.07 14.04 -3.47
CA LYS A 697 -14.37 14.62 -2.31
C LYS A 697 -14.02 13.60 -1.23
N THR A 698 -14.91 12.67 -0.91
CA THR A 698 -14.75 11.79 0.26
C THR A 698 -14.62 10.34 -0.15
N ARG A 699 -14.02 9.52 0.71
CA ARG A 699 -13.95 8.05 0.49
C ARG A 699 -15.34 7.44 0.46
N LEU A 700 -16.23 7.93 1.33
CA LEU A 700 -17.62 7.46 1.42
C LEU A 700 -18.38 7.76 0.13
N SER A 701 -18.23 8.96 -0.45
CA SER A 701 -18.89 9.27 -1.71
C SER A 701 -18.35 8.44 -2.87
N ALA A 702 -17.06 8.11 -2.89
CA ALA A 702 -16.49 7.23 -3.92
C ALA A 702 -17.10 5.81 -3.86
N PHE A 703 -17.19 5.24 -2.67
CA PHE A 703 -17.79 3.92 -2.47
C PHE A 703 -19.30 3.92 -2.72
N ALA A 704 -20.02 4.93 -2.26
CA ALA A 704 -21.46 5.00 -2.43
C ALA A 704 -21.87 5.24 -3.89
N LEU A 705 -21.09 6.04 -4.65
CA LEU A 705 -21.29 6.16 -6.10
C LEU A 705 -21.02 4.84 -6.83
N PHE A 706 -20.02 4.07 -6.38
CA PHE A 706 -19.78 2.72 -6.89
C PHE A 706 -20.99 1.81 -6.62
N GLN A 707 -21.52 1.79 -5.41
CA GLN A 707 -22.73 1.03 -5.09
C GLN A 707 -23.92 1.51 -5.93
N TRP A 708 -24.12 2.83 -6.09
CA TRP A 708 -25.20 3.37 -6.91
C TRP A 708 -25.13 2.93 -8.39
N ILE A 709 -23.93 2.86 -8.96
CA ILE A 709 -23.74 2.34 -10.31
C ILE A 709 -24.02 0.84 -10.35
N LYS A 710 -23.50 0.08 -9.38
CA LYS A 710 -23.70 -1.38 -9.29
C LYS A 710 -25.16 -1.78 -9.09
N ASP A 711 -25.91 -1.01 -8.30
CA ASP A 711 -27.32 -1.28 -7.98
C ASP A 711 -28.28 -0.93 -9.14
N ASN A 712 -27.79 -0.30 -10.21
CA ASN A 712 -28.61 0.17 -11.33
C ASN A 712 -28.20 -0.54 -12.64
N PRO A 713 -28.97 -1.53 -13.11
CA PRO A 713 -28.59 -2.39 -14.23
C PRO A 713 -28.41 -1.64 -15.55
N LYS A 714 -29.03 -0.45 -15.69
CA LYS A 714 -28.87 0.37 -16.91
C LYS A 714 -27.43 0.76 -17.20
N PHE A 715 -26.59 0.89 -16.17
CA PHE A 715 -25.17 1.18 -16.39
C PHE A 715 -24.45 -0.04 -16.96
N GLU A 716 -24.74 -1.24 -16.46
CA GLU A 716 -24.19 -2.50 -16.96
C GLU A 716 -24.67 -2.79 -18.40
N GLU A 717 -25.94 -2.50 -18.70
CA GLU A 717 -26.52 -2.60 -20.06
C GLU A 717 -25.76 -1.74 -21.09
N VAL A 718 -25.23 -0.59 -20.69
CA VAL A 718 -24.42 0.32 -21.53
C VAL A 718 -22.91 -0.04 -21.45
N GLY A 719 -22.57 -1.12 -20.76
CA GLY A 719 -21.19 -1.62 -20.67
C GLY A 719 -20.33 -0.96 -19.58
N ILE A 720 -20.90 -0.17 -18.67
CA ILE A 720 -20.15 0.46 -17.58
C ILE A 720 -19.81 -0.58 -16.49
N LYS A 721 -18.51 -0.79 -16.30
CA LYS A 721 -17.90 -1.63 -15.27
C LYS A 721 -17.10 -0.73 -14.32
N ALA A 722 -17.76 -0.27 -13.27
CA ALA A 722 -17.19 0.71 -12.33
C ALA A 722 -16.39 0.05 -11.20
N HIS A 723 -15.40 0.77 -10.68
CA HIS A 723 -14.72 0.44 -9.42
C HIS A 723 -14.25 1.71 -8.70
N TYR A 724 -14.25 1.73 -7.37
CA TYR A 724 -13.74 2.87 -6.61
C TYR A 724 -12.21 2.80 -6.43
N LEU A 725 -11.57 3.96 -6.24
CA LEU A 725 -10.14 4.11 -6.00
C LEU A 725 -9.87 5.20 -4.95
N ILE A 726 -9.47 4.80 -3.73
CA ILE A 726 -9.29 5.71 -2.59
C ILE A 726 -7.89 5.60 -1.98
N GLY A 727 -7.40 6.66 -1.34
CA GLY A 727 -6.04 6.71 -0.78
C GLY A 727 -5.80 5.74 0.39
N SER A 728 -4.53 5.40 0.65
CA SER A 728 -4.11 4.38 1.63
C SER A 728 -3.99 4.84 3.08
N GLY A 729 -4.04 6.15 3.35
CA GLY A 729 -3.84 6.67 4.71
C GLY A 729 -4.90 6.22 5.73
N HIS A 730 -4.50 6.00 6.98
CA HIS A 730 -5.36 5.50 8.06
C HIS A 730 -6.10 6.61 8.85
N ASN A 731 -6.09 7.85 8.36
CA ASN A 731 -6.61 9.03 9.10
C ASN A 731 -8.10 9.33 8.88
N SER A 732 -8.84 8.46 8.18
CA SER A 732 -10.28 8.63 7.89
C SER A 732 -11.12 7.62 8.68
N GLU A 733 -12.39 7.96 8.94
CA GLU A 733 -13.37 7.01 9.50
C GLU A 733 -13.60 5.81 8.56
N MET A 734 -13.43 5.99 7.25
CA MET A 734 -13.57 4.92 6.26
C MET A 734 -12.27 4.15 6.04
N LYS A 735 -12.39 2.81 5.97
CA LYS A 735 -11.31 1.86 5.65
C LYS A 735 -10.54 2.33 4.40
N PRO A 736 -9.21 2.48 4.47
CA PRO A 736 -8.40 2.79 3.29
C PRO A 736 -8.27 1.57 2.36
N MET A 737 -7.94 1.82 1.09
CA MET A 737 -7.40 0.76 0.23
C MET A 737 -5.90 0.58 0.47
N THR A 738 -5.42 -0.65 0.39
CA THR A 738 -3.98 -0.94 0.40
C THR A 738 -3.33 -0.47 -0.91
N GLN A 739 -2.00 -0.33 -0.91
CA GLN A 739 -1.28 0.02 -2.15
C GLN A 739 -1.44 -1.07 -3.24
N ASN A 740 -1.48 -2.35 -2.83
CA ASN A 740 -1.70 -3.47 -3.75
C ASN A 740 -3.10 -3.42 -4.37
N GLU A 741 -4.14 -3.18 -3.57
CA GLU A 741 -5.52 -3.01 -4.08
C GLU A 741 -5.61 -1.85 -5.08
N GLN A 742 -4.93 -0.73 -4.82
CA GLN A 742 -4.88 0.40 -5.77
C GLN A 742 -4.22 -0.01 -7.10
N ARG A 743 -3.08 -0.71 -7.04
CA ARG A 743 -2.36 -1.20 -8.23
C ARG A 743 -3.23 -2.15 -9.05
N GLU A 744 -3.85 -3.12 -8.39
CA GLU A 744 -4.71 -4.12 -9.03
C GLU A 744 -5.90 -3.46 -9.77
N VAL A 745 -6.55 -2.47 -9.16
CA VAL A 745 -7.66 -1.72 -9.78
C VAL A 745 -7.18 -0.93 -11.00
N ILE A 746 -5.99 -0.31 -10.93
CA ILE A 746 -5.41 0.44 -12.06
C ILE A 746 -5.04 -0.51 -13.20
N ASP A 747 -4.53 -1.71 -12.91
CA ASP A 747 -4.21 -2.71 -13.93
C ASP A 747 -5.48 -3.31 -14.56
N LYS A 748 -6.52 -3.59 -13.77
CA LYS A 748 -7.86 -3.93 -14.28
C LYS A 748 -8.42 -2.84 -15.18
N PHE A 749 -8.20 -1.56 -14.82
CA PHE A 749 -8.59 -0.43 -15.64
C PHE A 749 -7.80 -0.33 -16.95
N ARG A 750 -6.52 -0.68 -16.92
CA ARG A 750 -5.67 -0.71 -18.12
C ARG A 750 -6.07 -1.84 -19.08
N ARG A 751 -6.41 -3.02 -18.55
CA ARG A 751 -6.88 -4.18 -19.32
C ARG A 751 -8.33 -4.07 -19.82
N GLY A 752 -9.11 -3.11 -19.31
CA GLY A 752 -10.51 -2.91 -19.71
C GLY A 752 -11.52 -3.73 -18.90
N ASN A 753 -11.09 -4.53 -17.92
CA ASN A 753 -11.99 -5.21 -16.98
C ASN A 753 -12.80 -4.21 -16.14
N VAL A 754 -12.21 -3.05 -15.87
CA VAL A 754 -12.88 -1.87 -15.28
C VAL A 754 -12.75 -0.75 -16.30
N ASN A 755 -13.83 -0.01 -16.56
CA ASN A 755 -13.80 1.11 -17.51
C ASN A 755 -14.26 2.44 -16.90
N LEU A 756 -14.70 2.45 -15.63
CA LEU A 756 -15.03 3.66 -14.90
C LEU A 756 -14.41 3.66 -13.50
N LEU A 757 -13.46 4.56 -13.25
CA LEU A 757 -12.88 4.75 -11.92
C LEU A 757 -13.63 5.81 -11.14
N ILE A 758 -13.96 5.54 -9.88
CA ILE A 758 -14.55 6.51 -8.96
C ILE A 758 -13.52 6.84 -7.89
N ALA A 759 -12.80 7.94 -8.09
CA ALA A 759 -11.60 8.25 -7.35
C ALA A 759 -11.75 9.49 -6.45
N THR A 760 -11.00 9.50 -5.35
CA THR A 760 -10.66 10.77 -4.68
C THR A 760 -9.48 11.45 -5.39
N THR A 761 -8.84 12.43 -4.77
CA THR A 761 -7.62 13.10 -5.32
C THR A 761 -6.42 12.17 -5.55
N VAL A 762 -6.54 10.88 -5.22
CA VAL A 762 -5.49 9.86 -5.41
C VAL A 762 -5.12 9.68 -6.88
N ALA A 763 -6.11 9.80 -7.78
CA ALA A 763 -5.96 9.61 -9.23
C ALA A 763 -5.63 10.91 -9.99
N GLU A 764 -5.59 12.07 -9.33
CA GLU A 764 -5.26 13.34 -9.99
C GLU A 764 -3.79 13.31 -10.45
N GLU A 765 -2.87 12.98 -9.54
CA GLU A 765 -1.41 13.08 -9.76
C GLU A 765 -0.69 11.74 -9.69
N GLY A 766 0.40 11.57 -10.45
CA GLY A 766 1.46 10.59 -10.17
C GLY A 766 1.12 9.10 -10.31
N LEU A 767 -0.09 8.73 -10.70
CA LEU A 767 -0.40 7.33 -11.07
C LEU A 767 -0.55 7.23 -12.58
N ASP A 768 -0.01 6.18 -13.19
CA ASP A 768 -0.17 5.92 -14.62
C ASP A 768 -1.49 5.23 -14.95
N ILE A 769 -2.50 6.06 -15.11
CA ILE A 769 -3.85 5.68 -15.51
C ILE A 769 -3.96 5.82 -17.03
N LYS A 770 -4.59 4.82 -17.67
CA LYS A 770 -4.87 4.85 -19.12
C LYS A 770 -5.71 6.09 -19.48
N GLU A 771 -5.54 6.52 -20.72
CA GLU A 771 -6.23 7.65 -21.32
C GLU A 771 -7.75 7.47 -21.24
N CYS A 772 -8.45 8.55 -20.89
CA CYS A 772 -9.89 8.55 -20.68
C CYS A 772 -10.60 9.38 -21.74
N ASN A 773 -11.82 8.96 -22.09
CA ASN A 773 -12.77 9.71 -22.91
C ASN A 773 -13.52 10.73 -22.06
N ILE A 774 -13.80 10.42 -20.78
CA ILE A 774 -14.55 11.31 -19.89
C ILE A 774 -13.90 11.43 -18.52
N VAL A 775 -13.67 12.67 -18.07
CA VAL A 775 -13.26 12.96 -16.69
C VAL A 775 -14.29 13.88 -16.06
N ILE A 776 -14.94 13.41 -15.00
CA ILE A 776 -16.00 14.13 -14.30
C ILE A 776 -15.50 14.56 -12.93
N ARG A 777 -15.56 15.85 -12.61
CA ARG A 777 -15.41 16.35 -11.24
C ARG A 777 -16.78 16.50 -10.61
N TYR A 778 -17.12 15.57 -9.72
CA TYR A 778 -18.42 15.50 -9.05
C TYR A 778 -18.39 16.28 -7.73
N GLY A 779 -18.72 17.57 -7.79
CA GLY A 779 -18.70 18.49 -6.66
C GLY A 779 -17.31 18.77 -6.06
N LEU A 780 -16.25 18.23 -6.66
CA LEU A 780 -14.86 18.39 -6.21
C LEU A 780 -14.16 19.49 -7.00
N VAL A 781 -13.79 20.56 -6.32
CA VAL A 781 -12.95 21.64 -6.85
C VAL A 781 -11.87 21.93 -5.82
N THR A 782 -10.61 21.72 -6.21
CA THR A 782 -9.43 21.87 -5.34
C THR A 782 -8.62 23.10 -5.71
N ASN A 783 -7.55 22.94 -6.49
CA ASN A 783 -6.67 24.02 -6.96
C ASN A 783 -6.43 23.89 -8.48
N GLU A 784 -5.73 24.86 -9.04
CA GLU A 784 -5.41 24.94 -10.47
C GLU A 784 -4.51 23.80 -10.95
N ILE A 785 -3.58 23.31 -10.11
CA ILE A 785 -2.66 22.22 -10.48
C ILE A 785 -3.45 20.91 -10.67
N ALA A 786 -4.27 20.56 -9.68
CA ALA A 786 -5.14 19.39 -9.71
C ALA A 786 -6.17 19.47 -10.85
N MET A 787 -6.67 20.67 -11.16
CA MET A 787 -7.54 20.90 -12.31
C MET A 787 -6.84 20.53 -13.63
N VAL A 788 -5.62 21.02 -13.86
CA VAL A 788 -4.84 20.73 -15.07
C VAL A 788 -4.47 19.24 -15.14
N GLN A 789 -4.08 18.63 -14.02
CA GLN A 789 -3.73 17.21 -13.96
C GLN A 789 -4.94 16.30 -14.22
N ALA A 790 -6.10 16.59 -13.61
CA ALA A 790 -7.34 15.86 -13.86
C ALA A 790 -7.79 16.02 -15.32
N ARG A 791 -7.73 17.23 -15.86
CA ARG A 791 -7.99 17.49 -17.29
C ARG A 791 -7.05 16.68 -18.19
N GLY A 792 -5.77 16.59 -17.84
CA GLY A 792 -4.77 15.81 -18.57
C GLY A 792 -4.95 14.28 -18.55
N ARG A 793 -5.95 13.76 -17.81
CA ARG A 793 -6.39 12.35 -17.90
C ARG A 793 -7.38 12.13 -19.06
N ALA A 794 -8.17 13.15 -19.40
CA ALA A 794 -9.04 13.17 -20.56
C ALA A 794 -8.21 13.56 -21.79
N ARG A 795 -7.60 12.56 -22.44
CA ARG A 795 -6.71 12.77 -23.59
C ARG A 795 -6.91 11.74 -24.71
N ALA A 796 -7.93 10.89 -24.61
CA ALA A 796 -8.40 10.09 -25.74
C ALA A 796 -9.02 11.02 -26.79
N ASP A 797 -9.20 10.51 -28.00
CA ASP A 797 -9.95 11.23 -29.03
C ASP A 797 -11.39 11.50 -28.57
N GLU A 798 -11.91 12.67 -28.97
CA GLU A 798 -13.22 13.19 -28.57
C GLU A 798 -13.46 13.27 -27.05
N SER A 799 -12.38 13.42 -26.27
CA SER A 799 -12.48 13.44 -24.82
C SER A 799 -13.14 14.70 -24.24
N THR A 800 -13.77 14.54 -23.08
CA THR A 800 -14.55 15.56 -22.37
C THR A 800 -14.12 15.66 -20.91
N TYR A 801 -14.03 16.89 -20.40
CA TYR A 801 -13.84 17.22 -19.00
C TYR A 801 -15.11 17.93 -18.49
N ALA A 802 -15.78 17.33 -17.52
CA ALA A 802 -17.07 17.81 -17.01
C ALA A 802 -17.01 18.17 -15.52
N LEU A 803 -17.51 19.34 -15.14
CA LEU A 803 -17.80 19.69 -13.75
C LEU A 803 -19.29 19.49 -13.47
N VAL A 804 -19.64 18.56 -12.58
CA VAL A 804 -21.02 18.38 -12.10
C VAL A 804 -21.14 19.03 -10.73
N ALA A 805 -21.96 20.07 -10.62
CA ALA A 805 -22.10 20.86 -9.40
C ALA A 805 -23.53 21.34 -9.17
N SER A 806 -23.87 21.64 -7.92
CA SER A 806 -25.12 22.29 -7.56
C SER A 806 -24.94 23.80 -7.52
N THR A 807 -25.96 24.54 -7.94
CA THR A 807 -25.99 26.02 -7.98
C THR A 807 -25.64 26.64 -6.62
N GLY A 808 -26.05 26.01 -5.50
CA GLY A 808 -25.77 26.51 -4.14
C GLY A 808 -24.36 26.20 -3.60
N SER A 809 -23.60 25.31 -4.26
CA SER A 809 -22.33 24.78 -3.72
C SER A 809 -21.10 25.67 -3.92
N ARG A 810 -21.27 26.78 -4.64
CA ARG A 810 -20.21 27.71 -5.07
C ARG A 810 -19.03 27.03 -5.79
N ALA A 811 -19.25 25.83 -6.34
CA ALA A 811 -18.18 25.04 -6.96
C ALA A 811 -17.84 25.57 -8.35
N VAL A 812 -18.83 26.06 -9.09
CA VAL A 812 -18.65 26.63 -10.43
C VAL A 812 -17.75 27.87 -10.36
N GLU A 813 -18.03 28.79 -9.44
CA GLU A 813 -17.25 30.02 -9.26
C GLU A 813 -15.81 29.73 -8.80
N ARG A 814 -15.61 28.67 -8.00
CA ARG A 814 -14.27 28.23 -7.61
C ARG A 814 -13.51 27.63 -8.79
N GLU A 815 -14.18 26.91 -9.68
CA GLU A 815 -13.56 26.40 -10.90
C GLU A 815 -13.19 27.55 -11.85
N ASP A 816 -14.05 28.57 -11.99
CA ASP A 816 -13.74 29.78 -12.77
C ASP A 816 -12.51 30.52 -12.23
N VAL A 817 -12.37 30.60 -10.90
CA VAL A 817 -11.17 31.14 -10.26
C VAL A 817 -9.93 30.29 -10.59
N ASN A 818 -10.04 28.97 -10.63
CA ASN A 818 -8.92 28.10 -11.02
C ASN A 818 -8.56 28.26 -12.50
N ILE A 819 -9.54 28.42 -13.40
CA ILE A 819 -9.32 28.74 -14.82
C ILE A 819 -8.60 30.08 -14.95
N PHE A 820 -9.00 31.08 -14.18
CA PHE A 820 -8.32 32.38 -14.15
C PHE A 820 -6.88 32.26 -13.64
N ARG A 821 -6.65 31.46 -12.60
CA ARG A 821 -5.30 31.17 -12.07
C ARG A 821 -4.41 30.43 -13.05
N GLU A 822 -4.95 29.49 -13.83
CA GLU A 822 -4.23 28.82 -14.92
C GLU A 822 -3.77 29.83 -15.98
N LYS A 823 -4.66 30.72 -16.43
CA LYS A 823 -4.29 31.81 -17.37
C LYS A 823 -3.25 32.76 -16.77
N MET A 824 -3.37 33.06 -15.48
CA MET A 824 -2.43 33.88 -14.74
C MET A 824 -1.04 33.24 -14.66
N MET A 825 -1.00 31.92 -14.44
CA MET A 825 0.24 31.14 -14.40
C MET A 825 1.01 31.25 -15.71
N TYR A 826 0.37 31.00 -16.85
CA TYR A 826 1.06 31.08 -18.15
C TYR A 826 1.62 32.47 -18.44
N LYS A 827 0.87 33.53 -18.09
CA LYS A 827 1.38 34.90 -18.20
C LYS A 827 2.56 35.15 -17.27
N ALA A 828 2.50 34.67 -16.03
CA ALA A 828 3.60 34.80 -15.08
C ALA A 828 4.87 34.07 -15.56
N ILE A 829 4.73 32.86 -16.12
CA ILE A 829 5.85 32.12 -16.73
C ILE A 829 6.50 32.92 -17.85
N GLN A 830 5.69 33.46 -18.77
CA GLN A 830 6.19 34.31 -19.86
C GLN A 830 6.91 35.56 -19.36
N CYS A 831 6.40 36.22 -18.30
CA CYS A 831 7.06 37.36 -17.69
C CYS A 831 8.42 36.97 -17.08
N VAL A 832 8.49 35.83 -16.38
CA VAL A 832 9.74 35.33 -15.79
C VAL A 832 10.76 34.94 -16.87
N GLN A 833 10.32 34.32 -17.97
CA GLN A 833 11.20 33.96 -19.10
C GLN A 833 11.76 35.18 -19.83
N LYS A 834 10.97 36.25 -19.95
CA LYS A 834 11.37 37.51 -20.59
C LYS A 834 12.13 38.45 -19.64
N MET A 835 12.27 38.09 -18.37
CA MET A 835 12.94 38.91 -17.36
C MET A 835 14.44 39.05 -17.68
N PRO A 836 15.02 40.26 -17.59
CA PRO A 836 16.45 40.44 -17.75
C PRO A 836 17.24 39.57 -16.77
N ARG A 837 18.34 38.99 -17.23
CA ARG A 837 19.12 38.00 -16.46
C ARG A 837 19.58 38.54 -15.10
N GLU A 838 20.01 39.79 -15.01
CA GLU A 838 20.44 40.41 -13.76
C GLU A 838 19.28 40.57 -12.76
N GLU A 839 18.12 41.02 -13.22
CA GLU A 839 16.92 41.15 -12.39
C GLU A 839 16.47 39.78 -11.86
N TYR A 840 16.46 38.77 -12.73
CA TYR A 840 16.11 37.41 -12.36
C TYR A 840 17.05 36.88 -11.28
N LEU A 841 18.37 36.95 -11.50
CA LEU A 841 19.37 36.47 -10.54
C LEU A 841 19.25 37.17 -9.17
N ASN A 842 19.02 38.48 -9.15
CA ASN A 842 18.82 39.24 -7.92
C ASN A 842 17.59 38.77 -7.13
N LYS A 843 16.46 38.57 -7.81
CA LYS A 843 15.23 38.06 -7.17
C LYS A 843 15.41 36.63 -6.66
N ILE A 844 16.04 35.76 -7.45
CA ILE A 844 16.33 34.37 -7.06
C ILE A 844 17.18 34.32 -5.80
N GLU A 845 18.28 35.08 -5.75
CA GLU A 845 19.16 35.11 -4.58
C GLU A 845 18.44 35.62 -3.32
N SER A 846 17.59 36.64 -3.46
CA SER A 846 16.77 37.16 -2.37
C SER A 846 15.83 36.08 -1.79
N PHE A 847 15.11 35.36 -2.65
CA PHE A 847 14.21 34.29 -2.21
C PHE A 847 14.96 33.08 -1.62
N GLN A 848 16.15 32.74 -2.12
CA GLN A 848 17.00 31.69 -1.54
C GLN A 848 17.41 32.03 -0.10
N LEU A 849 17.87 33.27 0.14
CA LEU A 849 18.20 33.75 1.48
C LEU A 849 16.99 33.72 2.42
N GLN A 850 15.83 34.20 1.94
CA GLN A 850 14.59 34.17 2.70
C GLN A 850 14.20 32.73 3.07
N SER A 851 14.25 31.79 2.11
CA SER A 851 13.89 30.38 2.32
C SER A 851 14.78 29.70 3.39
N ILE A 852 16.07 30.03 3.44
CA ILE A 852 16.99 29.54 4.49
C ILE A 852 16.67 30.15 5.86
N MET A 853 16.42 31.46 5.93
CA MET A 853 16.07 32.16 7.17
C MET A 853 14.74 31.65 7.75
N GLU A 854 13.74 31.41 6.91
CA GLU A 854 12.45 30.85 7.33
C GLU A 854 12.62 29.50 8.04
N LYS A 855 13.47 28.61 7.52
CA LYS A 855 13.76 27.31 8.15
C LYS A 855 14.49 27.46 9.49
N GLN A 856 15.44 28.40 9.59
CA GLN A 856 16.15 28.67 10.84
C GLN A 856 15.20 29.22 11.92
N MET A 857 14.34 30.18 11.57
CA MET A 857 13.35 30.74 12.47
C MET A 857 12.35 29.68 12.94
N LYS A 858 11.92 28.79 12.04
CA LYS A 858 11.07 27.67 12.40
C LYS A 858 11.76 26.67 13.32
N ALA A 859 13.02 26.29 13.04
CA ALA A 859 13.79 25.40 13.90
C ALA A 859 13.91 25.95 15.34
N LYS A 860 14.18 27.26 15.49
CA LYS A 860 14.16 27.94 16.79
C LYS A 860 12.80 27.86 17.48
N ARG A 861 11.70 28.09 16.74
CA ARG A 861 10.33 27.97 17.29
C ARG A 861 10.00 26.56 17.74
N ASP A 862 10.39 25.54 16.97
CA ASP A 862 10.10 24.14 17.28
C ASP A 862 10.96 23.63 18.45
N GLN A 863 12.22 24.11 18.57
CA GLN A 863 13.06 23.87 19.75
C GLN A 863 12.40 24.44 21.02
N CYS A 864 11.81 25.64 20.94
CA CYS A 864 11.06 26.24 22.06
C CYS A 864 9.76 25.51 22.42
N LYS A 865 9.12 24.75 21.51
CA LYS A 865 7.90 23.97 21.82
C LYS A 865 8.19 22.70 22.63
N THR A 866 9.43 22.23 22.62
CA THR A 866 9.86 21.01 23.33
C THR A 866 10.10 21.31 24.81
N TYR A 867 9.09 21.85 25.50
CA TYR A 867 9.12 22.04 26.95
C TYR A 867 9.00 20.67 27.63
N LYS A 868 10.02 20.27 28.40
CA LYS A 868 10.02 19.00 29.15
C LYS A 868 9.46 19.23 30.55
N LYS A 869 8.13 19.21 30.68
CA LYS A 869 7.48 19.08 32.00
C LYS A 869 7.52 17.61 32.44
N ASN A 870 7.56 17.39 33.77
CA ASN A 870 7.56 16.04 34.35
C ASN A 870 6.22 15.33 34.02
N PRO A 871 6.22 14.08 33.54
CA PRO A 871 5.00 13.28 33.32
C PRO A 871 4.05 13.23 34.53
N SER A 872 4.57 13.35 35.75
CA SER A 872 3.78 13.39 36.98
C SER A 872 2.78 14.55 37.08
N LEU A 873 2.96 15.59 36.25
CA LEU A 873 2.13 16.80 36.26
C LEU A 873 0.84 16.66 35.45
N ILE A 874 0.55 15.49 34.88
CA ILE A 874 -0.66 15.26 34.09
C ILE A 874 -1.44 14.03 34.52
N LYS A 875 -2.76 14.13 34.34
CA LYS A 875 -3.71 13.04 34.53
C LYS A 875 -4.62 12.91 33.30
N PHE A 876 -5.03 11.70 32.98
CA PHE A 876 -5.93 11.42 31.87
C PHE A 876 -7.32 11.07 32.38
N LEU A 877 -8.30 11.86 31.96
CA LEU A 877 -9.72 11.60 32.21
C LEU A 877 -10.38 11.06 30.96
N CYS A 878 -11.39 10.19 31.14
CA CYS A 878 -12.23 9.74 30.06
C CYS A 878 -12.92 10.91 29.36
N LYS A 879 -12.82 11.01 28.03
CA LYS A 879 -13.61 11.96 27.26
C LYS A 879 -15.10 11.60 27.19
N ASN A 880 -15.72 10.97 28.17
CA ASN A 880 -17.19 10.89 28.14
C ASN A 880 -17.74 11.05 29.54
N CYS A 881 -17.33 10.17 30.46
CA CYS A 881 -17.74 10.19 31.86
C CYS A 881 -16.82 11.00 32.79
N SER A 882 -15.72 11.58 32.30
CA SER A 882 -14.74 12.33 33.10
C SER A 882 -14.05 11.51 34.23
N LYS A 883 -14.22 10.19 34.26
CA LYS A 883 -13.53 9.29 35.19
C LYS A 883 -12.02 9.37 35.02
N LEU A 884 -11.29 9.37 36.14
CA LEU A 884 -9.83 9.28 36.16
C LEU A 884 -9.38 7.89 35.73
N ILE A 885 -8.47 7.84 34.75
CA ILE A 885 -8.00 6.59 34.15
C ILE A 885 -6.56 6.29 34.61
N CYS A 886 -5.63 7.16 34.23
CA CYS A 886 -4.20 7.01 34.53
C CYS A 886 -3.51 8.37 34.75
N SER A 887 -2.34 8.32 35.38
CA SER A 887 -1.35 9.39 35.52
C SER A 887 -0.42 9.40 34.30
N GLY A 888 0.30 10.51 34.06
CA GLY A 888 1.37 10.54 33.06
C GLY A 888 2.53 9.61 33.36
N GLU A 889 2.74 9.24 34.63
CA GLU A 889 3.74 8.25 35.05
C GLU A 889 3.40 6.82 34.58
N ASP A 890 2.11 6.54 34.39
CA ASP A 890 1.62 5.23 33.95
C ASP A 890 1.77 5.03 32.44
N ILE A 891 2.24 6.03 31.70
CA ILE A 891 2.37 6.00 30.23
C ILE A 891 3.82 5.71 29.85
N GLN A 892 4.00 4.65 29.07
CA GLN A 892 5.28 4.29 28.46
C GLN A 892 5.14 4.21 26.94
N VAL A 893 6.26 4.30 26.23
CA VAL A 893 6.30 4.33 24.76
C VAL A 893 7.03 3.10 24.21
N ILE A 894 6.39 2.44 23.25
CA ILE A 894 6.95 1.33 22.47
C ILE A 894 7.32 1.85 21.08
N GLU A 895 8.53 1.52 20.61
CA GLU A 895 9.08 1.95 19.31
C GLU A 895 8.99 3.47 19.07
N ASP A 896 9.11 4.29 20.12
CA ASP A 896 8.97 5.76 20.10
C ASP A 896 7.64 6.30 19.49
N MET A 897 6.63 5.44 19.28
CA MET A 897 5.36 5.80 18.64
C MET A 897 4.13 5.40 19.46
N HIS A 898 4.10 4.17 19.97
CA HIS A 898 2.92 3.58 20.59
C HIS A 898 2.89 3.87 22.08
N HIS A 899 1.89 4.63 22.53
CA HIS A 899 1.75 4.99 23.94
C HIS A 899 0.83 3.98 24.62
N VAL A 900 1.36 3.29 25.61
CA VAL A 900 0.67 2.23 26.37
C VAL A 900 0.56 2.61 27.84
N SER A 901 -0.50 2.16 28.50
CA SER A 901 -0.58 2.25 29.96
C SER A 901 -0.02 0.99 30.60
N VAL A 902 0.85 1.16 31.59
CA VAL A 902 1.48 0.07 32.36
C VAL A 902 0.96 -0.01 33.80
N LYS A 903 -0.18 0.62 34.09
CA LYS A 903 -0.79 0.58 35.41
C LYS A 903 -1.32 -0.84 35.69
N LYS A 904 -0.91 -1.45 36.81
CA LYS A 904 -1.26 -2.85 37.16
C LYS A 904 -2.78 -3.11 37.14
N ASP A 905 -3.56 -2.23 37.78
CA ASP A 905 -5.02 -2.40 37.87
C ASP A 905 -5.79 -1.80 36.67
N PHE A 906 -5.11 -1.51 35.55
CA PHE A 906 -5.74 -0.84 34.41
C PHE A 906 -6.81 -1.71 33.74
N GLN A 907 -6.66 -3.04 33.75
CA GLN A 907 -7.62 -3.99 33.19
C GLN A 907 -9.01 -3.87 33.80
N SER A 908 -9.12 -3.45 35.06
CA SER A 908 -10.41 -3.24 35.73
C SER A 908 -11.23 -2.07 35.15
N LEU A 909 -10.61 -1.18 34.36
CA LEU A 909 -11.19 0.08 33.89
C LEU A 909 -11.79 0.00 32.48
N TYR A 910 -11.53 -1.08 31.73
CA TYR A 910 -11.98 -1.22 30.34
C TYR A 910 -12.60 -2.60 30.06
N HIS A 911 -13.31 -2.69 28.93
CA HIS A 911 -13.62 -3.97 28.28
C HIS A 911 -12.97 -4.00 26.91
N THR A 912 -12.65 -5.20 26.45
CA THR A 912 -12.19 -5.46 25.09
C THR A 912 -13.38 -5.87 24.23
N ARG A 913 -13.39 -5.43 22.99
CA ARG A 913 -14.38 -5.85 21.99
C ARG A 913 -13.66 -6.27 20.73
N GLU A 914 -14.18 -7.24 20.01
CA GLU A 914 -13.72 -7.51 18.65
C GLU A 914 -13.73 -6.26 17.77
N ASN A 915 -12.61 -6.03 17.11
CA ASN A 915 -12.48 -4.93 16.18
C ASN A 915 -13.02 -5.36 14.81
N LYS A 916 -14.22 -4.86 14.45
CA LYS A 916 -14.86 -5.13 13.14
C LYS A 916 -13.99 -4.77 11.93
N THR A 917 -13.00 -3.88 12.07
CA THR A 917 -12.08 -3.58 10.96
C THR A 917 -11.05 -4.67 10.69
N LEU A 918 -10.86 -5.62 11.62
CA LEU A 918 -9.97 -6.78 11.49
C LEU A 918 -10.67 -8.04 10.96
N GLN A 919 -12.00 -8.14 11.05
CA GLN A 919 -12.75 -9.29 10.53
C GLN A 919 -12.55 -9.52 9.01
N ASP A 920 -12.04 -8.52 8.28
CA ASP A 920 -11.75 -8.60 6.83
C ASP A 920 -10.24 -8.60 6.48
N LYS A 921 -9.32 -8.77 7.45
CA LYS A 921 -7.88 -8.78 7.18
C LYS A 921 -7.15 -9.85 8.00
N HIS A 922 -6.72 -10.92 7.35
CA HIS A 922 -5.60 -11.74 7.83
C HIS A 922 -4.32 -10.89 7.70
N ALA A 923 -3.74 -10.45 8.81
CA ALA A 923 -2.48 -9.69 8.83
C ALA A 923 -1.62 -10.07 10.05
N ASP A 924 -0.30 -10.12 9.86
CA ASP A 924 0.74 -10.68 10.76
C ASP A 924 1.03 -9.86 12.04
N TYR A 925 0.11 -8.99 12.46
CA TYR A 925 0.17 -8.34 13.77
C TYR A 925 -1.23 -8.25 14.39
N GLN A 926 -1.40 -8.95 15.50
CA GLN A 926 -2.66 -9.09 16.22
C GLN A 926 -2.93 -7.86 17.08
N THR A 927 -3.84 -6.98 16.64
CA THR A 927 -4.50 -6.05 17.56
C THR A 927 -5.76 -6.73 18.10
N ASN A 928 -5.68 -7.31 19.30
CA ASN A 928 -6.69 -8.22 19.87
C ASN A 928 -7.97 -7.53 20.38
N GLY A 929 -8.40 -6.43 19.76
CA GLY A 929 -9.68 -5.79 20.05
C GLY A 929 -9.61 -4.29 20.33
N GLU A 930 -10.78 -3.65 20.30
CA GLU A 930 -11.00 -2.26 20.68
C GLU A 930 -11.18 -2.14 22.20
N ILE A 931 -10.48 -1.19 22.81
CA ILE A 931 -10.57 -0.88 24.25
C ILE A 931 -11.66 0.14 24.46
N ILE A 932 -12.69 -0.21 25.22
CA ILE A 932 -13.80 0.69 25.57
C ILE A 932 -13.90 0.89 27.08
N CYS A 933 -14.30 2.08 27.50
CA CYS A 933 -14.53 2.41 28.91
C CYS A 933 -15.58 1.49 29.54
N LYS A 934 -15.26 0.92 30.72
CA LYS A 934 -16.20 0.10 31.50
C LYS A 934 -17.49 0.84 31.85
N ASP A 935 -17.41 2.10 32.24
CA ASP A 935 -18.55 2.84 32.80
C ASP A 935 -19.44 3.48 31.73
N CYS A 936 -18.91 3.83 30.55
CA CYS A 936 -19.65 4.63 29.56
C CYS A 936 -19.56 4.15 28.11
N GLY A 937 -18.78 3.11 27.82
CA GLY A 937 -18.61 2.56 26.46
C GLY A 937 -17.77 3.41 25.51
N GLN A 938 -17.14 4.49 25.98
CA GLN A 938 -16.26 5.33 25.17
C GLN A 938 -15.03 4.55 24.69
N ALA A 939 -14.80 4.49 23.38
CA ALA A 939 -13.56 3.95 22.82
C ALA A 939 -12.34 4.76 23.28
N TRP A 940 -11.32 4.07 23.79
CA TRP A 940 -10.06 4.63 24.28
C TRP A 940 -8.90 4.33 23.33
N GLY A 941 -8.87 3.14 22.75
CA GLY A 941 -7.71 2.65 22.03
C GLY A 941 -7.90 1.22 21.53
N ASN A 942 -6.80 0.51 21.30
CA ASN A 942 -6.81 -0.87 20.83
C ASN A 942 -5.82 -1.70 21.67
N MET A 943 -6.08 -2.99 21.84
CA MET A 943 -5.10 -3.93 22.39
C MET A 943 -3.96 -4.13 21.39
N MET A 944 -2.73 -4.25 21.89
CA MET A 944 -1.55 -4.58 21.10
C MET A 944 -0.72 -5.66 21.79
N VAL A 945 -0.25 -6.64 21.04
CA VAL A 945 0.71 -7.64 21.53
C VAL A 945 2.12 -7.13 21.27
N HIS A 946 2.97 -7.05 22.30
CA HIS A 946 4.39 -6.74 22.15
C HIS A 946 5.22 -7.68 23.04
N ARG A 947 6.09 -8.49 22.42
CA ARG A 947 6.93 -9.49 23.12
C ARG A 947 6.10 -10.42 24.03
N GLY A 948 4.95 -10.88 23.52
CA GLY A 948 4.04 -11.77 24.24
C GLY A 948 3.16 -11.10 25.31
N LEU A 949 3.30 -9.78 25.54
CA LEU A 949 2.46 -9.04 26.49
C LEU A 949 1.30 -8.33 25.77
N ASP A 950 0.09 -8.54 26.28
CA ASP A 950 -1.11 -7.79 25.90
C ASP A 950 -1.11 -6.42 26.57
N LEU A 951 -0.82 -5.37 25.80
CA LEU A 951 -0.71 -4.00 26.30
C LEU A 951 -1.83 -3.10 25.75
N PRO A 952 -2.42 -2.23 26.59
CA PRO A 952 -3.48 -1.33 26.14
C PRO A 952 -2.91 -0.07 25.48
N CYS A 953 -2.97 0.01 24.15
CA CYS A 953 -2.50 1.17 23.38
C CYS A 953 -3.55 2.28 23.34
N LEU A 954 -3.23 3.45 23.90
CA LEU A 954 -4.18 4.54 24.10
C LEU A 954 -4.09 5.61 23.01
N LYS A 955 -5.24 6.03 22.49
CA LYS A 955 -5.36 7.14 21.54
C LYS A 955 -5.71 8.42 22.28
N ILE A 956 -4.75 9.35 22.38
CA ILE A 956 -4.89 10.60 23.16
C ILE A 956 -6.15 11.43 22.87
N ARG A 957 -6.66 11.37 21.62
CA ARG A 957 -7.89 12.07 21.20
C ARG A 957 -9.13 11.67 22.02
N ASN A 958 -9.08 10.53 22.69
CA ASN A 958 -10.16 9.99 23.50
C ASN A 958 -10.05 10.36 25.00
N PHE A 959 -9.15 11.27 25.35
CA PHE A 959 -8.87 11.66 26.73
C PHE A 959 -8.86 13.17 26.90
N VAL A 960 -9.27 13.62 28.09
CA VAL A 960 -9.05 14.99 28.55
C VAL A 960 -7.83 14.97 29.45
N VAL A 961 -6.80 15.72 29.07
CA VAL A 961 -5.55 15.84 29.82
C VAL A 961 -5.68 16.98 30.82
N VAL A 962 -5.48 16.68 32.09
CA VAL A 962 -5.52 17.64 33.20
C VAL A 962 -4.09 17.93 33.62
N PHE A 963 -3.65 19.19 33.54
CA PHE A 963 -2.37 19.62 34.09
C PHE A 963 -2.55 20.08 35.53
N THR A 964 -1.71 19.56 36.42
CA THR A 964 -1.72 19.87 37.86
C THR A 964 -0.66 20.91 38.25
N ASP A 965 -0.33 21.83 37.34
CA ASP A 965 0.55 22.96 37.67
C ASP A 965 -0.22 24.07 38.43
N LYS A 966 0.39 25.26 38.61
CA LYS A 966 -0.14 26.35 39.46
C LYS A 966 -1.62 26.72 39.22
N LYS A 967 -2.20 26.36 38.06
CA LYS A 967 -3.66 26.37 37.82
C LYS A 967 -4.07 25.09 37.10
N THR A 968 -5.05 24.36 37.64
CA THR A 968 -5.61 23.18 36.97
C THR A 968 -6.17 23.55 35.60
N THR A 969 -5.51 23.11 34.53
CA THR A 969 -5.94 23.38 33.15
C THR A 969 -6.27 22.08 32.43
N LYS A 970 -7.35 22.09 31.62
CA LYS A 970 -7.86 20.92 30.91
C LYS A 970 -7.73 21.12 29.40
N HIS A 971 -7.05 20.20 28.74
CA HIS A 971 -6.79 20.24 27.31
C HIS A 971 -7.11 18.91 26.63
N ILE A 972 -7.42 18.98 25.34
CA ILE A 972 -7.62 17.80 24.49
C ILE A 972 -6.64 17.93 23.34
N PHE A 973 -5.87 16.87 23.11
CA PHE A 973 -4.86 16.81 22.06
C PHE A 973 -5.30 15.82 20.99
N LYS A 974 -4.97 16.11 19.73
CA LYS A 974 -5.26 15.18 18.63
C LYS A 974 -4.18 14.12 18.49
N LYS A 975 -2.93 14.48 18.78
CA LYS A 975 -1.74 13.63 18.66
C LYS A 975 -0.90 13.73 19.92
N TRP A 976 -0.20 12.64 20.25
CA TRP A 976 0.68 12.58 21.42
C TRP A 976 1.82 13.60 21.34
N GLY A 977 2.38 13.83 20.15
CA GLY A 977 3.44 14.83 19.92
C GLY A 977 3.01 16.30 20.09
N ASP A 978 1.72 16.60 20.21
CA ASP A 978 1.24 17.95 20.54
C ASP A 978 1.37 18.25 22.06
N LEU A 979 1.58 17.20 22.86
CA LEU A 979 1.72 17.30 24.31
C LEU A 979 3.16 17.71 24.68
N PRO A 980 3.36 18.74 25.52
CA PRO A 980 4.69 19.18 25.95
C PRO A 980 5.23 18.31 27.10
N ILE A 981 5.21 16.99 26.92
CA ILE A 981 5.69 15.99 27.90
C ILE A 981 6.35 14.85 27.12
N ARG A 982 7.49 14.37 27.64
CA ARG A 982 8.19 13.19 27.11
C ARG A 982 7.96 12.02 28.06
N PHE A 983 7.52 10.90 27.51
CA PHE A 983 7.30 9.67 28.26
C PHE A 983 8.53 8.74 28.15
N PRO A 984 8.76 7.88 29.15
CA PRO A 984 9.82 6.87 29.11
C PRO A 984 9.52 5.77 28.10
N SER A 985 10.57 5.11 27.60
CA SER A 985 10.45 3.87 26.83
C SER A 985 9.92 2.73 27.69
N LEU A 986 9.18 1.79 27.10
CA LEU A 986 8.70 0.61 27.81
C LEU A 986 9.87 -0.22 28.34
N ASP A 987 9.90 -0.46 29.65
CA ASP A 987 10.86 -1.37 30.27
C ASP A 987 10.22 -2.76 30.43
N TYR A 988 10.61 -3.69 29.57
CA TYR A 988 10.08 -5.05 29.58
C TYR A 988 10.44 -5.81 30.87
N ALA A 989 11.64 -5.59 31.41
CA ALA A 989 12.12 -6.32 32.59
C ALA A 989 11.33 -5.94 33.86
N ALA A 990 10.79 -4.71 33.91
CA ALA A 990 10.00 -4.24 35.04
C ALA A 990 8.56 -4.79 35.09
N HIS A 991 8.05 -5.33 33.97
CA HIS A 991 6.65 -5.75 33.83
C HIS A 991 6.47 -7.22 33.43
N CYS A 992 7.57 -7.95 33.23
CA CYS A 992 7.52 -9.40 33.11
C CYS A 992 7.19 -9.99 34.50
N PRO A 993 6.20 -10.88 34.63
CA PRO A 993 6.09 -11.69 35.82
C PRO A 993 7.36 -12.54 35.88
N SER A 994 8.23 -12.30 36.87
CA SER A 994 9.22 -13.29 37.26
C SER A 994 8.44 -14.49 37.77
N SER A 995 8.35 -15.57 37.00
CA SER A 995 8.11 -16.87 37.61
C SER A 995 9.35 -17.16 38.46
N ASP A 996 9.17 -17.41 39.75
CA ASP A 996 10.23 -17.84 40.67
C ASP A 996 10.76 -19.26 40.34
N GLU A 997 10.75 -19.68 39.07
CA GLU A 997 11.19 -21.01 38.61
C GLU A 997 12.13 -20.98 37.38
N ASP A 998 12.75 -19.85 37.03
CA ASP A 998 13.86 -19.82 36.05
C ASP A 998 15.20 -19.37 36.66
#